data_AF-A0A960R5F1-F1
#
_entry.id   AF-A0A960R5F1-F1
#
_cell.length_a   1.000
_cell.length_b   1.000
_cell.length_c   1.000
_cell.angle_alpha   90.00
_cell.angle_beta   90.00
_cell.angle_gamma   90.00
#
_symmetry.space_group_name_H-M   'P 1'
#
loop_
_entity.id
_entity.type
_entity.pdbx_description
1 polymer ?
#
loop_
_entity_poly.entity_id
_entity_poly.type
_entity_poly.pdbx_seq_one_letter_code
_entity_poly.pdbx_strand_id
1 'polypeptide(L)'
;EIVHGSSSCRGKVRVGLYVGGESEKAKQMTETGVITCKDEMRKSPPDILMTNYKMLDYLLIRQDDRGLWSENAPDTLRYLVVDEIHTFDGAQGTDLACLIRRVKARLKTPEGHLCPVGTSATLGGEDSGASILDFAALVFGEKFQESSIIQETRKSVREHLEDTDSLEIRYFEPPGPEHHEELSPASYASIEAYTTAQAKLWFGTDLDLSTLDGKVALAKELRAHNFLRTFLQHFEQRTQVDGQEQVRRRSVIEESEILSALSSRRPQWDTEHHRLLINSFISLCATARNAPYPSAYFLQLRSELWMRELSRMVASVHPHPEVRFSMDLPSDHPQRHLAAMHCRECGVMGWGALQKANEDKLVPELDRFYSAFFSKNPDPRLRFLFPVENDTHQSESLVQPYLCGSCLALFESKDGTCPDCGTKAHDSEAPAEVCTLRVESPHKTIQRQNIRVADKSCPFCESSTGLTIVGSRAASLTSVGLSQLFGSPYNDDKKAMAFSDSVQDASHRAGFFSARTYQIVLRAALFKVIDKLGEDAALNDLSDAFPEHWLKEYGREKFVGTFFPPQLEWLAEFEQFKADQHLTTGSRLPSRVADRLKWEVIREFGMQCRIGRTLEKSGAAGTHLAEEAFEKAVTTLTEALHDFGSSFKSITHDDTVRLISGLCERLRTNGGIHHPFLESYVAKKGDTYVFNNLNGEALPKLPPTGTPGNRPTYFATFQAKDAFERLYSRGTAPTWAEHWVGKWLRSIIGEPAKDLDPAPIIERIVGALVDSGLWLRHEISKSSGEYAWSLDARRLLVSTEAADHGCQTCGHQVTTSRSVEQRWKGVPCLRHKCPGHYLSSAVTNDSFFGDLYRKGDVVRMRAAEHTGMLDRPTRERIEKEFMRKEPLSTDIRMLSCTPTMEMGVDVGALSTVLLCSVPPEQANYLQRVGRGGRRDGNSLALTVATSDSHDLSYYEMPLKMLAGEVRMPAIFLRAPAVLERQLTAFCIDRWVESSTSARIPDKMEAIYTRLSQKNPAAASSGTFPAALFTFIETNLSTLLDGFVGMFQNGELDEDSVKHLRGFLQGNDDTEGSLTYKINRSITASHRDREQFFIRRKELQKAIDGNKAKQPRDEKLEKDLSQMLAERKGINNLIKEMNGKEVLNFLTDEGLIPNYAFPEEGVTLRSIILRKPESDEDGGKLKKQEFEHVRPAEAAITELAPGNSFYVEGRKLTVDQVSID
;
A
#
# COMPACT_ATOMS: atom_id res chain seq x y z
N GLU A 1 5.49 -33.95 11.91
CA GLU A 1 6.94 -34.26 11.90
C GLU A 1 7.49 -34.60 13.28
N ILE A 2 7.43 -33.71 14.28
CA ILE A 2 7.99 -33.96 15.65
C ILE A 2 7.52 -35.30 16.26
N VAL A 3 6.21 -35.55 16.29
CA VAL A 3 5.66 -36.82 16.83
C VAL A 3 6.09 -38.03 16.00
N HIS A 4 6.23 -37.86 14.68
CA HIS A 4 6.59 -38.95 13.75
C HIS A 4 8.08 -39.29 13.80
N GLY A 5 8.95 -38.28 13.98
CA GLY A 5 10.40 -38.43 14.11
C GLY A 5 10.84 -38.93 15.48
N SER A 6 10.00 -38.76 16.51
CA SER A 6 10.25 -39.27 17.86
C SER A 6 9.84 -40.74 18.00
N SER A 7 10.80 -41.63 18.21
CA SER A 7 10.54 -43.06 18.44
C SER A 7 9.74 -43.34 19.73
N SER A 8 9.77 -42.43 20.70
CA SER A 8 8.99 -42.56 21.94
C SER A 8 7.52 -42.18 21.77
N CYS A 9 7.18 -41.36 20.77
CA CYS A 9 5.81 -40.86 20.54
C CYS A 9 5.12 -41.54 19.35
N ARG A 10 5.89 -41.95 18.32
CA ARG A 10 5.36 -42.52 17.07
C ARG A 10 4.49 -43.75 17.35
N GLY A 11 3.21 -43.68 16.94
CA GLY A 11 2.23 -44.76 17.11
C GLY A 11 1.67 -44.91 18.53
N LYS A 12 2.11 -44.07 19.49
CA LYS A 12 1.65 -44.06 20.89
C LYS A 12 0.87 -42.81 21.27
N VAL A 13 1.13 -41.69 20.61
CA VAL A 13 0.47 -40.40 20.85
C VAL A 13 -0.37 -40.03 19.63
N ARG A 14 -1.63 -39.66 19.87
CA ARG A 14 -2.58 -39.20 18.87
C ARG A 14 -2.84 -37.70 19.04
N VAL A 15 -2.70 -36.96 17.94
CA VAL A 15 -2.95 -35.51 17.89
C VAL A 15 -4.16 -35.25 17.00
N GLY A 16 -5.14 -34.51 17.54
CA GLY A 16 -6.35 -34.11 16.83
C GLY A 16 -6.48 -32.59 16.75
N LEU A 17 -6.82 -32.08 15.57
CA LEU A 17 -7.12 -30.67 15.32
C LEU A 17 -8.63 -30.48 15.15
N TYR A 18 -9.27 -29.92 16.16
CA TYR A 18 -10.71 -29.69 16.22
C TYR A 18 -11.01 -28.19 16.02
N VAL A 19 -11.16 -27.77 14.77
CA VAL A 19 -11.44 -26.36 14.41
C VAL A 19 -12.73 -26.22 13.58
N GLY A 20 -13.24 -25.00 13.45
CA GLY A 20 -14.37 -24.67 12.59
C GLY A 20 -14.02 -24.76 11.10
N GLY A 21 -14.99 -25.10 10.24
CA GLY A 21 -14.84 -25.14 8.77
C GLY A 21 -14.75 -26.55 8.15
N GLU A 22 -14.91 -26.62 6.82
CA GLU A 22 -14.66 -27.84 6.02
C GLU A 22 -13.15 -28.07 5.89
N SER A 23 -12.65 -29.15 6.48
CA SER A 23 -11.26 -29.60 6.33
C SER A 23 -11.23 -30.97 5.66
N GLU A 24 -10.11 -31.32 5.02
CA GLU A 24 -9.86 -32.70 4.59
C GLU A 24 -10.05 -33.62 5.79
N LYS A 25 -10.87 -34.67 5.63
CA LYS A 25 -11.25 -35.56 6.75
C LYS A 25 -10.18 -36.63 6.97
N ALA A 26 -8.99 -36.23 7.40
CA ALA A 26 -7.93 -37.15 7.78
C ALA A 26 -8.32 -37.91 9.06
N LYS A 27 -8.46 -39.23 8.95
CA LYS A 27 -8.79 -40.11 10.09
C LYS A 27 -7.56 -40.58 10.87
N GLN A 28 -6.37 -40.46 10.28
CA GLN A 28 -5.10 -40.92 10.87
C GLN A 28 -4.04 -39.85 10.71
N MET A 29 -3.05 -39.85 11.59
CA MET A 29 -1.88 -38.99 11.48
C MET A 29 -0.96 -39.45 10.34
N THR A 30 -0.41 -38.49 9.61
CA THR A 30 0.65 -38.72 8.62
C THR A 30 1.95 -38.09 9.14
N GLU A 31 3.03 -38.16 8.35
CA GLU A 31 4.28 -37.47 8.69
C GLU A 31 4.08 -35.95 8.84
N THR A 32 3.25 -35.37 7.97
CA THR A 32 3.03 -33.91 7.86
C THR A 32 1.64 -33.45 8.33
N GLY A 33 0.73 -34.37 8.67
CA GLY A 33 -0.66 -34.07 9.01
C GLY A 33 -1.18 -34.74 10.29
N VAL A 34 -2.14 -34.09 10.95
CA VAL A 34 -2.81 -34.57 12.19
C VAL A 34 -4.24 -35.04 11.91
N ILE A 35 -4.91 -35.64 12.90
CA ILE A 35 -6.30 -36.09 12.75
C ILE A 35 -7.21 -34.86 12.71
N THR A 36 -8.00 -34.71 11.64
CA THR A 36 -8.96 -33.60 11.46
C THR A 36 -10.41 -34.08 11.36
N CYS A 37 -10.62 -35.40 11.23
CA CYS A 37 -11.96 -35.98 11.18
C CYS A 37 -12.64 -35.93 12.56
N LYS A 38 -13.65 -35.07 12.71
CA LYS A 38 -14.42 -34.90 13.96
C LYS A 38 -15.09 -36.18 14.44
N ASP A 39 -15.69 -36.95 13.53
CA ASP A 39 -16.33 -38.22 13.88
C ASP A 39 -15.34 -39.24 14.43
N GLU A 40 -14.09 -39.23 13.96
CA GLU A 40 -13.03 -40.10 14.47
C GLU A 40 -12.56 -39.65 15.86
N MET A 41 -12.37 -38.33 16.06
CA MET A 41 -12.01 -37.78 17.37
C MET A 41 -13.09 -38.03 18.43
N ARG A 42 -14.38 -38.01 18.06
CA ARG A 42 -15.50 -38.32 18.96
C ARG A 42 -15.56 -39.79 19.37
N LYS A 43 -15.21 -40.71 18.45
CA LYS A 43 -15.20 -42.16 18.70
C LYS A 43 -13.97 -42.61 19.45
N SER A 44 -12.84 -41.97 19.20
CA SER A 44 -11.56 -42.29 19.80
C SER A 44 -10.83 -40.97 20.08
N PRO A 45 -11.02 -40.37 21.27
CA PRO A 45 -10.42 -39.09 21.66
C PRO A 45 -8.90 -39.07 21.46
N PRO A 46 -8.31 -37.95 21.00
CA PRO A 46 -6.87 -37.79 20.89
C PRO A 46 -6.22 -37.52 22.26
N ASP A 47 -4.93 -37.87 22.40
CA ASP A 47 -4.14 -37.54 23.60
C ASP A 47 -3.82 -36.03 23.66
N ILE A 48 -3.65 -35.39 22.50
CA ILE A 48 -3.46 -33.95 22.36
C ILE A 48 -4.57 -33.39 21.48
N LEU A 49 -5.40 -32.53 22.05
CA LEU A 49 -6.46 -31.82 21.36
C LEU A 49 -6.03 -30.37 21.08
N MET A 50 -5.82 -30.05 19.81
CA MET A 50 -5.62 -28.68 19.35
C MET A 50 -6.97 -28.12 18.91
N THR A 51 -7.45 -27.09 19.59
CA THR A 51 -8.74 -26.44 19.28
C THR A 51 -8.62 -24.94 19.52
N ASN A 52 -9.48 -24.16 18.86
CA ASN A 52 -9.69 -22.79 19.29
C ASN A 52 -10.73 -22.76 20.42
N TYR A 53 -10.80 -21.64 21.14
CA TYR A 53 -11.62 -21.47 22.34
C TYR A 53 -13.14 -21.46 22.01
N LYS A 54 -13.56 -20.94 20.85
CA LYS A 54 -14.95 -21.07 20.36
C LYS A 54 -15.36 -22.54 20.24
N MET A 55 -14.52 -23.35 19.61
CA MET A 55 -14.77 -24.78 19.43
C MET A 55 -14.66 -25.53 20.76
N LEU A 56 -13.76 -25.12 21.66
CA LEU A 56 -13.67 -25.71 23.01
C LEU A 56 -14.97 -25.51 23.80
N ASP A 57 -15.57 -24.32 23.75
CA ASP A 57 -16.87 -24.08 24.38
C ASP A 57 -17.98 -24.92 23.73
N TYR A 58 -17.99 -25.01 22.40
CA TYR A 58 -18.92 -25.86 21.66
C TYR A 58 -18.78 -27.34 22.00
N LEU A 59 -17.57 -27.84 22.25
CA LEU A 59 -17.34 -29.22 22.68
C LEU A 59 -18.00 -29.53 24.03
N LEU A 60 -18.18 -28.52 24.92
CA LEU A 60 -18.87 -28.70 26.21
C LEU A 60 -20.40 -28.73 26.06
N ILE A 61 -20.95 -27.95 25.12
CA ILE A 61 -22.41 -27.74 24.98
C ILE A 61 -23.07 -28.54 23.85
N ARG A 62 -22.32 -29.22 22.98
CA ARG A 62 -22.86 -30.03 21.88
C ARG A 62 -23.03 -31.49 22.29
N GLN A 63 -24.22 -32.03 22.04
CA GLN A 63 -24.55 -33.42 22.36
C GLN A 63 -23.70 -34.43 21.58
N ASP A 64 -23.40 -34.15 20.30
CA ASP A 64 -22.56 -35.00 19.45
C ASP A 64 -21.12 -35.14 19.97
N ASP A 65 -20.64 -34.13 20.70
CA ASP A 65 -19.27 -34.06 21.24
C ASP A 65 -19.16 -34.67 22.64
N ARG A 66 -20.28 -35.07 23.26
CA ARG A 66 -20.31 -35.69 24.59
C ARG A 66 -19.38 -36.91 24.70
N GLY A 67 -19.29 -37.72 23.64
CA GLY A 67 -18.44 -38.91 23.60
C GLY A 67 -16.94 -38.60 23.72
N LEU A 68 -16.51 -37.38 23.38
CA LEU A 68 -15.12 -36.97 23.53
C LEU A 68 -14.68 -36.95 25.01
N TRP A 69 -15.64 -36.74 25.92
CA TRP A 69 -15.40 -36.57 27.35
C TRP A 69 -15.69 -37.82 28.19
N SER A 70 -16.27 -38.89 27.60
CA SER A 70 -16.84 -40.00 28.38
C SER A 70 -15.82 -40.90 29.07
N GLU A 71 -14.58 -40.92 28.58
CA GLU A 71 -13.48 -41.74 29.13
C GLU A 71 -12.52 -40.94 30.01
N ASN A 72 -12.80 -39.66 30.29
CA ASN A 72 -11.94 -38.85 31.15
C ASN A 72 -12.18 -39.13 32.64
N ALA A 73 -11.11 -39.51 33.34
CA ALA A 73 -11.02 -39.49 34.79
C ALA A 73 -10.56 -38.09 35.29
N PRO A 74 -10.79 -37.76 36.59
CA PRO A 74 -10.37 -36.48 37.19
C PRO A 74 -8.92 -36.07 36.92
N ASP A 75 -8.01 -37.03 36.76
CA ASP A 75 -6.57 -36.84 36.54
C ASP A 75 -6.15 -36.81 35.05
N THR A 76 -7.10 -36.88 34.11
CA THR A 76 -6.81 -37.01 32.67
C THR A 76 -6.21 -35.73 32.08
N LEU A 77 -6.78 -34.56 32.39
CA LEU A 77 -6.25 -33.29 31.89
C LEU A 77 -5.06 -32.87 32.75
N ARG A 78 -3.85 -33.05 32.20
CA ARG A 78 -2.58 -32.70 32.87
C ARG A 78 -2.00 -31.37 32.40
N TYR A 79 -2.17 -31.03 31.12
CA TYR A 79 -1.59 -29.83 30.52
C TYR A 79 -2.66 -29.02 29.81
N LEU A 80 -2.60 -27.70 29.99
CA LEU A 80 -3.38 -26.74 29.21
C LEU A 80 -2.42 -25.66 28.71
N VAL A 81 -2.24 -25.60 27.39
CA VAL A 81 -1.38 -24.60 26.75
C VAL A 81 -2.25 -23.53 26.11
N VAL A 82 -2.07 -22.28 26.53
CA VAL A 82 -2.69 -21.11 25.92
C VAL A 82 -1.59 -20.32 25.24
N ASP A 83 -1.64 -20.28 23.92
CA ASP A 83 -0.73 -19.48 23.13
C ASP A 83 -1.18 -18.02 23.04
N GLU A 84 -0.21 -17.12 22.89
CA GLU A 84 -0.42 -15.66 22.79
C GLU A 84 -1.28 -15.08 23.94
N ILE A 85 -1.01 -15.50 25.19
CA ILE A 85 -1.85 -15.17 26.35
C ILE A 85 -2.04 -13.65 26.57
N HIS A 86 -1.13 -12.83 26.04
CA HIS A 86 -1.20 -11.37 26.12
C HIS A 86 -2.28 -10.76 25.21
N THR A 87 -2.83 -11.51 24.26
CA THR A 87 -3.88 -11.01 23.36
C THR A 87 -5.25 -10.95 24.04
N PHE A 88 -5.39 -11.60 25.19
CA PHE A 88 -6.67 -11.73 25.89
C PHE A 88 -6.85 -10.65 26.96
N ASP A 89 -7.44 -9.53 26.56
CA ASP A 89 -7.77 -8.41 27.44
C ASP A 89 -9.30 -8.25 27.61
N GLY A 90 -9.69 -7.61 28.71
CA GLY A 90 -11.07 -7.23 29.01
C GLY A 90 -12.05 -8.40 29.01
N ALA A 91 -13.12 -8.27 28.24
CA ALA A 91 -14.21 -9.26 28.20
C ALA A 91 -13.76 -10.62 27.62
N GLN A 92 -12.83 -10.64 26.67
CA GLN A 92 -12.35 -11.88 26.04
C GLN A 92 -11.43 -12.67 26.98
N GLY A 93 -10.49 -12.01 27.66
CA GLY A 93 -9.70 -12.63 28.71
C GLY A 93 -10.55 -13.16 29.85
N THR A 94 -11.61 -12.43 30.20
CA THR A 94 -12.60 -12.87 31.19
C THR A 94 -13.38 -14.10 30.74
N ASP A 95 -13.84 -14.16 29.47
CA ASP A 95 -14.50 -15.35 28.96
C ASP A 95 -13.58 -16.57 28.93
N LEU A 96 -12.33 -16.40 28.49
CA LEU A 96 -11.35 -17.49 28.48
C LEU A 96 -11.11 -18.02 29.89
N ALA A 97 -10.94 -17.14 30.86
CA ALA A 97 -10.75 -17.50 32.26
C ALA A 97 -11.95 -18.30 32.82
N CYS A 98 -13.18 -17.91 32.47
CA CYS A 98 -14.39 -18.63 32.83
C CYS A 98 -14.51 -19.98 32.09
N LEU A 99 -14.12 -20.05 30.81
CA LEU A 99 -14.12 -21.28 30.03
C LEU A 99 -13.16 -22.32 30.60
N ILE A 100 -11.95 -21.91 30.98
CA ILE A 100 -10.95 -22.80 31.61
C ILE A 100 -11.52 -23.39 32.90
N ARG A 101 -12.14 -22.55 33.74
CA ARG A 101 -12.83 -22.99 34.97
C ARG A 101 -13.96 -23.98 34.67
N ARG A 102 -14.77 -23.74 33.63
CA ARG A 102 -15.83 -24.66 33.18
C ARG A 102 -15.27 -26.00 32.69
N VAL A 103 -14.16 -26.00 31.95
CA VAL A 103 -13.48 -27.25 31.52
C VAL A 103 -12.99 -28.03 32.74
N LYS A 104 -12.34 -27.38 33.70
CA LYS A 104 -11.92 -28.00 34.98
C LYS A 104 -13.10 -28.61 35.73
N ALA A 105 -14.23 -27.88 35.81
CA ALA A 105 -15.44 -28.35 36.45
C ALA A 105 -16.13 -29.51 35.70
N ARG A 106 -16.07 -29.54 34.36
CA ARG A 106 -16.55 -30.66 33.53
C ARG A 106 -15.74 -31.92 33.75
N LEU A 107 -14.42 -31.79 33.83
CA LEU A 107 -13.51 -32.92 34.02
C LEU A 107 -13.32 -33.30 35.49
N LYS A 108 -13.87 -32.52 36.42
CA LYS A 108 -13.68 -32.67 37.88
C LYS A 108 -12.19 -32.68 38.25
N THR A 109 -11.42 -31.83 37.59
CA THR A 109 -9.95 -31.76 37.77
C THR A 109 -9.63 -31.34 39.21
N PRO A 110 -8.79 -32.09 39.95
CA PRO A 110 -8.37 -31.70 41.29
C PRO A 110 -7.60 -30.38 41.30
N GLU A 111 -7.70 -29.63 42.41
CA GLU A 111 -6.93 -28.40 42.63
C GLU A 111 -5.42 -28.71 42.59
N GLY A 112 -4.64 -27.90 41.86
CA GLY A 112 -3.19 -28.06 41.72
C GLY A 112 -2.73 -29.24 40.85
N HIS A 113 -3.64 -29.99 40.22
CA HIS A 113 -3.30 -31.08 39.29
C HIS A 113 -2.93 -30.58 37.89
N LEU A 114 -3.58 -29.50 37.43
CA LEU A 114 -3.37 -28.95 36.11
C LEU A 114 -2.02 -28.23 36.03
N CYS A 115 -1.25 -28.49 34.98
CA CYS A 115 -0.07 -27.71 34.60
C CYS A 115 -0.45 -26.74 33.46
N PRO A 116 -0.88 -25.50 33.79
CA PRO A 116 -1.12 -24.47 32.79
C PRO A 116 0.19 -23.91 32.24
N VAL A 117 0.22 -23.67 30.94
CA VAL A 117 1.34 -23.03 30.23
C VAL A 117 0.77 -21.88 29.41
N GLY A 118 1.20 -20.66 29.69
CA GLY A 118 0.89 -19.48 28.89
C GLY A 118 2.15 -19.02 28.14
N THR A 119 2.10 -18.94 26.82
CA THR A 119 3.20 -18.37 26.02
C THR A 119 2.88 -16.93 25.64
N SER A 120 3.91 -16.07 25.65
CA SER A 120 3.80 -14.67 25.24
C SER A 120 5.12 -14.18 24.68
N ALA A 121 5.06 -13.44 23.59
CA ALA A 121 6.23 -12.79 23.00
C ALA A 121 6.55 -11.41 23.61
N THR A 122 5.60 -10.79 24.32
CA THR A 122 5.67 -9.37 24.71
C THR A 122 5.56 -9.14 26.22
N LEU A 123 5.21 -10.16 27.01
CA LEU A 123 5.14 -10.05 28.46
C LEU A 123 6.50 -10.43 29.08
N GLY A 124 7.14 -9.49 29.77
CA GLY A 124 8.39 -9.76 30.50
C GLY A 124 9.41 -8.62 30.49
N GLY A 125 9.22 -7.64 31.36
CA GLY A 125 10.25 -6.66 31.76
C GLY A 125 10.84 -6.97 33.14
N GLU A 126 12.03 -6.41 33.44
CA GLU A 126 12.80 -6.67 34.68
C GLU A 126 11.99 -6.46 35.98
N ASP A 127 10.96 -5.58 35.95
CA ASP A 127 10.14 -5.22 37.12
C ASP A 127 8.71 -5.81 37.11
N SER A 128 8.37 -6.72 36.20
CA SER A 128 6.99 -7.18 35.94
C SER A 128 6.62 -8.58 36.46
N GLY A 129 7.53 -9.24 37.18
CA GLY A 129 7.38 -10.65 37.57
C GLY A 129 6.10 -10.95 38.36
N ALA A 130 5.85 -10.20 39.44
CA ALA A 130 4.69 -10.43 40.32
C ALA A 130 3.36 -10.28 39.58
N SER A 131 3.24 -9.27 38.75
CA SER A 131 2.03 -8.96 38.01
C SER A 131 1.74 -9.95 36.86
N ILE A 132 2.79 -10.56 36.26
CA ILE A 132 2.62 -11.68 35.31
C ILE A 132 2.02 -12.89 36.02
N LEU A 133 2.50 -13.20 37.23
CA LEU A 133 1.97 -14.29 38.05
C LEU A 133 0.51 -14.05 38.44
N ASP A 134 0.17 -12.82 38.86
CA ASP A 134 -1.21 -12.45 39.21
C ASP A 134 -2.15 -12.57 38.01
N PHE A 135 -1.73 -12.08 36.84
CA PHE A 135 -2.50 -12.21 35.59
C PHE A 135 -2.69 -13.69 35.22
N ALA A 136 -1.63 -14.49 35.22
CA ALA A 136 -1.72 -15.93 34.91
C ALA A 136 -2.62 -16.66 35.91
N ALA A 137 -2.53 -16.32 37.21
CA ALA A 137 -3.38 -16.89 38.25
C ALA A 137 -4.87 -16.57 38.00
N LEU A 138 -5.19 -15.34 37.60
CA LEU A 138 -6.56 -14.94 37.23
C LEU A 138 -7.07 -15.71 36.00
N VAL A 139 -6.27 -15.84 34.94
CA VAL A 139 -6.63 -16.58 33.72
C VAL A 139 -6.91 -18.05 34.04
N PHE A 140 -5.94 -18.75 34.63
CA PHE A 140 -5.98 -20.21 34.77
C PHE A 140 -6.71 -20.70 36.03
N GLY A 141 -6.87 -19.83 37.04
CA GLY A 141 -7.39 -20.22 38.36
C GLY A 141 -6.47 -21.22 39.07
N GLU A 142 -5.15 -21.04 38.95
CA GLU A 142 -4.09 -21.86 39.55
C GLU A 142 -3.02 -20.96 40.17
N LYS A 143 -2.27 -21.47 41.14
CA LYS A 143 -1.18 -20.73 41.80
C LYS A 143 0.13 -20.91 41.04
N PHE A 144 0.84 -19.82 40.79
CA PHE A 144 2.16 -19.83 40.16
C PHE A 144 3.23 -19.37 41.15
N GLN A 145 4.44 -19.91 41.00
CA GLN A 145 5.62 -19.49 41.75
C GLN A 145 6.52 -18.63 40.85
N GLU A 146 7.43 -17.86 41.42
CA GLU A 146 8.38 -17.04 40.64
C GLU A 146 9.25 -17.89 39.69
N SER A 147 9.58 -19.12 40.10
CA SER A 147 10.28 -20.11 39.26
C SER A 147 9.45 -20.61 38.06
N SER A 148 8.16 -20.30 38.00
CA SER A 148 7.30 -20.61 36.86
C SER A 148 7.49 -19.63 35.69
N ILE A 149 8.11 -18.47 35.91
CA ILE A 149 8.42 -17.53 34.85
C ILE A 149 9.68 -17.99 34.12
N ILE A 150 9.51 -18.43 32.88
CA ILE A 150 10.61 -18.79 32.00
C ILE A 150 10.80 -17.62 31.02
N GLN A 151 11.85 -16.83 31.22
CA GLN A 151 12.22 -15.72 30.34
C GLN A 151 13.30 -16.14 29.34
N GLU A 152 13.50 -15.33 28.31
CA GLU A 152 14.63 -15.50 27.42
C GLU A 152 15.96 -15.23 28.15
N THR A 153 17.00 -15.97 27.76
CA THR A 153 18.37 -15.73 28.26
C THR A 153 19.16 -14.96 27.20
N ARG A 154 19.55 -13.72 27.50
CA ARG A 154 20.36 -12.88 26.61
C ARG A 154 21.81 -12.81 27.10
N LYS A 155 22.78 -13.14 26.23
CA LYS A 155 24.21 -12.91 26.53
C LYS A 155 24.47 -11.42 26.77
N SER A 156 25.18 -11.10 27.83
CA SER A 156 25.74 -9.77 28.07
C SER A 156 26.83 -9.43 27.05
N VAL A 157 27.15 -8.15 26.87
CA VAL A 157 28.29 -7.72 26.02
C VAL A 157 29.57 -8.40 26.49
N ARG A 158 29.76 -8.49 27.81
CA ARG A 158 30.89 -9.19 28.42
C ARG A 158 30.92 -10.67 28.04
N GLU A 159 29.84 -11.41 28.26
CA GLU A 159 29.78 -12.84 27.89
C GLU A 159 29.96 -13.06 26.38
N HIS A 160 29.45 -12.17 25.53
CA HIS A 160 29.61 -12.27 24.09
C HIS A 160 31.07 -12.07 23.63
N LEU A 161 31.81 -11.19 24.30
CA LEU A 161 33.22 -10.89 24.02
C LEU A 161 34.19 -11.86 24.73
N GLU A 162 33.82 -12.41 25.89
CA GLU A 162 34.62 -13.30 26.72
C GLU A 162 34.39 -14.80 26.45
N ASP A 163 33.46 -15.16 25.55
CA ASP A 163 33.14 -16.55 25.12
C ASP A 163 34.32 -17.32 24.49
N THR A 164 35.52 -16.72 24.48
CA THR A 164 36.74 -17.30 23.92
C THR A 164 37.87 -17.10 24.91
N ASP A 165 38.30 -18.18 25.58
CA ASP A 165 39.50 -18.17 26.41
C ASP A 165 40.68 -17.62 25.58
N SER A 166 41.35 -16.56 26.06
CA SER A 166 42.63 -16.00 25.55
C SER A 166 42.64 -15.21 24.22
N LEU A 167 41.70 -14.28 23.98
CA LEU A 167 41.86 -13.31 22.88
C LEU A 167 42.65 -12.05 23.31
N GLU A 168 43.84 -11.83 22.73
CA GLU A 168 44.55 -10.55 22.82
C GLU A 168 43.76 -9.45 22.09
N ILE A 169 43.51 -8.32 22.76
CA ILE A 169 42.83 -7.17 22.15
C ILE A 169 43.77 -6.50 21.14
N ARG A 170 43.37 -6.48 19.87
CA ARG A 170 44.09 -5.78 18.80
C ARG A 170 43.61 -4.34 18.71
N TYR A 171 44.56 -3.41 18.82
CA TYR A 171 44.33 -2.00 18.57
C TYR A 171 44.52 -1.74 17.08
N PHE A 172 43.49 -1.19 16.44
CA PHE A 172 43.49 -0.86 15.02
C PHE A 172 42.96 0.56 14.85
N GLU A 173 43.52 1.28 13.88
CA GLU A 173 43.06 2.62 13.52
C GLU A 173 42.01 2.50 12.40
N PRO A 174 40.81 3.06 12.56
CA PRO A 174 39.76 2.94 11.55
C PRO A 174 40.20 3.58 10.21
N PRO A 175 39.70 3.09 9.06
CA PRO A 175 40.08 3.60 7.73
C PRO A 175 39.92 5.13 7.60
N GLY A 176 41.00 5.81 7.20
CA GLY A 176 40.99 7.27 7.02
C GLY A 176 40.22 7.73 5.77
N PRO A 177 40.06 9.06 5.58
CA PRO A 177 39.38 9.66 4.43
C PRO A 177 39.93 9.25 3.06
N GLU A 178 41.19 8.81 2.99
CA GLU A 178 41.82 8.25 1.79
C GLU A 178 41.11 7.00 1.26
N HIS A 179 40.37 6.28 2.10
CA HIS A 179 39.61 5.08 1.75
C HIS A 179 38.11 5.36 1.54
N HIS A 180 37.69 6.62 1.39
CA HIS A 180 36.27 7.01 1.26
C HIS A 180 35.55 6.24 0.14
N GLU A 181 36.15 6.14 -1.04
CA GLU A 181 35.56 5.40 -2.17
C GLU A 181 35.52 3.88 -1.91
N GLU A 182 36.53 3.34 -1.23
CA GLU A 182 36.62 1.91 -0.89
C GLU A 182 35.61 1.49 0.20
N LEU A 183 35.23 2.42 1.09
CA LEU A 183 34.18 2.23 2.09
C LEU A 183 32.77 2.32 1.49
N SER A 184 32.62 2.97 0.34
CA SER A 184 31.31 3.13 -0.30
C SER A 184 30.83 1.81 -0.91
N PRO A 185 29.64 1.30 -0.53
CA PRO A 185 29.06 0.14 -1.20
C PRO A 185 28.85 0.39 -2.70
N ALA A 186 28.62 1.64 -3.12
CA ALA A 186 28.36 1.98 -4.52
C ALA A 186 29.52 1.63 -5.49
N SER A 187 30.72 1.44 -4.96
CA SER A 187 31.94 1.06 -5.68
C SER A 187 32.02 -0.44 -6.01
N TYR A 188 31.10 -1.25 -5.50
CA TYR A 188 31.08 -2.69 -5.67
C TYR A 188 29.81 -3.16 -6.38
N ALA A 189 29.88 -4.35 -6.97
CA ALA A 189 28.77 -4.95 -7.72
C ALA A 189 27.89 -5.90 -6.87
N SER A 190 28.42 -6.41 -5.75
CA SER A 190 27.76 -7.42 -4.92
C SER A 190 28.10 -7.27 -3.44
N ILE A 191 27.23 -7.82 -2.58
CA ILE A 191 27.43 -7.84 -1.12
C ILE A 191 28.72 -8.57 -0.77
N GLU A 192 29.00 -9.70 -1.43
CA GLU A 192 30.19 -10.50 -1.18
C GLU A 192 31.47 -9.75 -1.56
N ALA A 193 31.48 -9.06 -2.70
CA ALA A 193 32.62 -8.25 -3.12
C ALA A 193 32.88 -7.09 -2.14
N TYR A 194 31.81 -6.39 -1.73
CA TYR A 194 31.90 -5.31 -0.75
C TYR A 194 32.43 -5.81 0.59
N THR A 195 31.79 -6.81 1.19
CA THR A 195 32.15 -7.33 2.53
C THR A 195 33.55 -7.93 2.57
N THR A 196 34.00 -8.60 1.50
CA THR A 196 35.36 -9.13 1.40
C THR A 196 36.39 -7.99 1.35
N ALA A 197 36.12 -6.94 0.58
CA ALA A 197 36.97 -5.75 0.55
C ALA A 197 36.99 -5.03 1.91
N GLN A 198 35.85 -4.93 2.59
CA GLN A 198 35.79 -4.34 3.94
C GLN A 198 36.58 -5.19 4.95
N ALA A 199 36.51 -6.52 4.89
CA ALA A 199 37.28 -7.38 5.79
C ALA A 199 38.79 -7.19 5.60
N LYS A 200 39.23 -7.06 4.34
CA LYS A 200 40.62 -6.73 4.02
C LYS A 200 41.02 -5.35 4.55
N LEU A 201 40.15 -4.36 4.39
CA LEU A 201 40.39 -2.98 4.81
C LEU A 201 40.51 -2.86 6.35
N TRP A 202 39.66 -3.56 7.10
CA TRP A 202 39.64 -3.50 8.57
C TRP A 202 40.64 -4.45 9.26
N PHE A 203 40.98 -5.58 8.65
CA PHE A 203 41.80 -6.62 9.33
C PHE A 203 43.09 -6.98 8.59
N GLY A 204 43.28 -6.52 7.35
CA GLY A 204 44.43 -6.88 6.52
C GLY A 204 44.44 -8.35 6.07
N THR A 205 43.37 -9.10 6.32
CA THR A 205 43.24 -10.53 6.01
C THR A 205 42.28 -10.77 4.86
N ASP A 206 42.71 -11.56 3.88
CA ASP A 206 41.84 -12.04 2.80
C ASP A 206 41.00 -13.24 3.31
N LEU A 207 39.81 -12.95 3.83
CA LEU A 207 38.83 -13.95 4.28
C LEU A 207 37.83 -14.23 3.16
N ASP A 208 37.59 -15.51 2.85
CA ASP A 208 36.54 -15.90 1.91
C ASP A 208 35.17 -15.92 2.59
N LEU A 209 34.48 -14.78 2.58
CA LEU A 209 33.16 -14.60 3.19
C LEU A 209 32.02 -15.28 2.41
N SER A 210 32.29 -15.93 1.27
CA SER A 210 31.29 -16.77 0.60
C SER A 210 31.03 -18.09 1.36
N THR A 211 32.00 -18.52 2.17
CA THR A 211 31.94 -19.77 2.94
C THR A 211 31.50 -19.54 4.38
N LEU A 212 30.88 -20.56 5.00
CA LEU A 212 30.55 -20.52 6.43
C LEU A 212 31.81 -20.42 7.30
N ASP A 213 32.90 -21.09 6.91
CA ASP A 213 34.16 -21.07 7.65
C ASP A 213 34.79 -19.68 7.65
N GLY A 214 34.78 -18.97 6.51
CA GLY A 214 35.25 -17.59 6.44
C GLY A 214 34.41 -16.64 7.29
N LYS A 215 33.09 -16.82 7.33
CA LYS A 215 32.18 -16.05 8.22
C LYS A 215 32.44 -16.33 9.70
N VAL A 216 32.83 -17.56 10.06
CA VAL A 216 33.23 -17.91 11.44
C VAL A 216 34.60 -17.33 11.78
N ALA A 217 35.55 -17.32 10.85
CA ALA A 217 36.83 -16.67 11.03
C ALA A 217 36.68 -15.15 11.26
N LEU A 218 35.81 -14.49 10.49
CA LEU A 218 35.47 -13.07 10.66
C LEU A 218 34.95 -12.76 12.07
N ALA A 219 34.10 -13.63 12.64
CA ALA A 219 33.60 -13.47 14.01
C ALA A 219 34.70 -13.52 15.08
N LYS A 220 35.80 -14.24 14.82
CA LYS A 220 36.97 -14.26 15.73
C LYS A 220 37.76 -12.96 15.64
N GLU A 221 38.00 -12.47 14.42
CA GLU A 221 38.68 -11.19 14.19
C GLU A 221 37.91 -10.00 14.78
N LEU A 222 36.58 -9.97 14.60
CA LEU A 222 35.70 -8.95 15.18
C LEU A 222 35.79 -8.90 16.72
N ARG A 223 35.79 -10.05 17.41
CA ARG A 223 35.90 -10.13 18.88
C ARG A 223 37.25 -9.62 19.41
N ALA A 224 38.31 -9.82 18.64
CA ALA A 224 39.65 -9.34 18.98
C ALA A 224 39.78 -7.81 18.82
N HIS A 225 38.89 -7.17 18.05
CA HIS A 225 39.02 -5.78 17.63
C HIS A 225 38.49 -4.76 18.67
N ASN A 226 39.25 -3.69 18.95
CA ASN A 226 38.85 -2.67 19.93
C ASN A 226 37.57 -1.90 19.53
N PHE A 227 37.31 -1.76 18.23
CA PHE A 227 36.20 -0.97 17.70
C PHE A 227 34.87 -1.63 18.04
N LEU A 228 34.77 -2.98 17.97
CA LEU A 228 33.58 -3.70 18.40
C LEU A 228 33.26 -3.42 19.87
N ARG A 229 34.29 -3.43 20.74
CA ARG A 229 34.11 -3.17 22.18
C ARG A 229 33.57 -1.76 22.42
N THR A 230 34.13 -0.77 21.74
CA THR A 230 33.68 0.62 21.81
C THR A 230 32.25 0.77 21.26
N PHE A 231 31.96 0.13 20.13
CA PHE A 231 30.65 0.14 19.50
C PHE A 231 29.58 -0.46 20.42
N LEU A 232 29.83 -1.63 21.01
CA LEU A 232 28.89 -2.28 21.93
C LEU A 232 28.70 -1.52 23.24
N GLN A 233 29.71 -0.79 23.73
CA GLN A 233 29.59 0.06 24.92
C GLN A 233 28.53 1.16 24.77
N HIS A 234 28.26 1.64 23.55
CA HIS A 234 27.20 2.62 23.31
C HIS A 234 25.78 2.06 23.59
N PHE A 235 25.64 0.74 23.63
CA PHE A 235 24.39 0.06 24.00
C PHE A 235 24.28 -0.22 25.52
N GLU A 236 25.26 0.21 26.32
CA GLU A 236 25.26 0.12 27.79
C GLU A 236 25.07 1.51 28.42
N GLN A 237 23.98 1.72 29.17
CA GLN A 237 23.77 2.95 29.94
C GLN A 237 24.15 2.72 31.40
N ARG A 238 25.12 3.49 31.89
CA ARG A 238 25.57 3.44 33.29
C ARG A 238 24.85 4.51 34.10
N THR A 239 24.07 4.10 35.09
CA THR A 239 23.34 4.98 36.01
C THR A 239 23.76 4.67 37.44
N GLN A 240 24.12 5.70 38.21
CA GLN A 240 24.33 5.53 39.65
C GLN A 240 22.99 5.69 40.38
N VAL A 241 22.57 4.64 41.09
CA VAL A 241 21.43 4.67 42.02
C VAL A 241 21.95 4.20 43.37
N ASP A 242 21.74 4.98 44.42
CA ASP A 242 22.17 4.67 45.80
C ASP A 242 23.66 4.30 45.96
N GLY A 243 24.55 4.95 45.19
CA GLY A 243 25.99 4.71 45.26
C GLY A 243 26.46 3.40 44.64
N GLN A 244 25.56 2.62 44.03
CA GLN A 244 25.89 1.46 43.20
C GLN A 244 25.76 1.80 41.71
N GLU A 245 26.73 1.36 40.90
CA GLU A 245 26.69 1.51 39.45
C GLU A 245 25.71 0.45 38.89
N GLN A 246 24.51 0.88 38.49
CA GLN A 246 23.59 0.06 37.73
C GLN A 246 23.83 0.28 36.24
N VAL A 247 24.17 -0.80 35.53
CA VAL A 247 24.28 -0.79 34.07
C VAL A 247 22.93 -1.22 33.49
N ARG A 248 22.13 -0.27 33.00
CA ARG A 248 20.90 -0.54 32.24
C ARG A 248 21.23 -0.70 30.76
N ARG A 249 20.72 -1.76 30.14
CA ARG A 249 20.93 -2.00 28.69
C ARG A 249 20.02 -1.07 27.89
N ARG A 250 20.56 -0.44 26.84
CA ARG A 250 19.75 0.19 25.80
C ARG A 250 19.54 -0.81 24.67
N SER A 251 18.29 -1.08 24.31
CA SER A 251 17.95 -1.94 23.17
C SER A 251 18.09 -1.24 21.83
N VAL A 252 18.08 0.10 21.81
CA VAL A 252 18.10 0.93 20.60
C VAL A 252 18.98 2.16 20.84
N ILE A 253 19.66 2.61 19.79
CA ILE A 253 20.46 3.84 19.76
C ILE A 253 20.22 4.59 18.46
N GLU A 254 20.20 5.92 18.50
CA GLU A 254 20.12 6.75 17.29
C GLU A 254 21.49 6.84 16.59
N GLU A 255 21.49 6.82 15.26
CA GLU A 255 22.72 6.97 14.44
C GLU A 255 23.47 8.27 14.80
N SER A 256 22.73 9.35 15.06
CA SER A 256 23.25 10.66 15.44
C SER A 256 24.14 10.63 16.70
N GLU A 257 23.81 9.79 17.69
CA GLU A 257 24.61 9.63 18.92
C GLU A 257 25.98 9.02 18.61
N ILE A 258 26.01 7.99 17.76
CA ILE A 258 27.25 7.32 17.35
C ILE A 258 28.10 8.26 16.48
N LEU A 259 27.48 8.95 15.51
CA LEU A 259 28.15 9.92 14.65
C LEU A 259 28.73 11.08 15.46
N SER A 260 28.00 11.61 16.45
CA SER A 260 28.49 12.65 17.35
C SER A 260 29.72 12.18 18.15
N ALA A 261 29.68 10.95 18.65
CA ALA A 261 30.83 10.36 19.36
C ALA A 261 32.05 10.21 18.45
N LEU A 262 31.89 9.75 17.21
CA LEU A 262 32.99 9.65 16.24
C LEU A 262 33.55 11.04 15.86
N SER A 263 32.67 11.98 15.52
CA SER A 263 33.04 13.37 15.19
C SER A 263 33.78 14.06 16.34
N SER A 264 33.43 13.79 17.59
CA SER A 264 34.15 14.34 18.75
C SER A 264 35.58 13.81 18.87
N ARG A 265 35.84 12.57 18.44
CA ARG A 265 37.17 11.94 18.46
C ARG A 265 38.00 12.30 17.22
N ARG A 266 37.35 12.55 16.08
CA ARG A 266 37.97 12.87 14.79
C ARG A 266 37.22 14.02 14.07
N PRO A 267 37.31 15.26 14.59
CA PRO A 267 36.55 16.40 14.05
C PRO A 267 36.96 16.81 12.63
N GLN A 268 38.14 16.40 12.18
CA GLN A 268 38.67 16.68 10.85
C GLN A 268 38.06 15.81 9.73
N TRP A 269 37.31 14.76 10.07
CA TRP A 269 36.68 13.88 9.10
C TRP A 269 35.23 14.32 8.83
N ASP A 270 34.81 14.18 7.57
CA ASP A 270 33.44 14.46 7.18
C ASP A 270 32.44 13.48 7.83
N THR A 271 31.22 13.95 8.06
CA THR A 271 30.11 13.16 8.62
C THR A 271 29.75 11.99 7.71
N GLU A 272 29.79 12.16 6.38
CA GLU A 272 29.48 11.04 5.48
C GLU A 272 30.55 9.97 5.53
N HIS A 273 31.82 10.35 5.67
CA HIS A 273 32.90 9.39 5.92
C HIS A 273 32.68 8.60 7.22
N HIS A 274 32.27 9.28 8.30
CA HIS A 274 31.90 8.60 9.56
C HIS A 274 30.74 7.61 9.38
N ARG A 275 29.73 7.98 8.59
CA ARG A 275 28.62 7.09 8.26
C ARG A 275 29.07 5.87 7.46
N LEU A 276 29.90 6.05 6.43
CA LEU A 276 30.46 4.95 5.65
C LEU A 276 31.30 3.99 6.52
N LEU A 277 32.07 4.52 7.47
CA LEU A 277 32.81 3.72 8.44
C LEU A 277 31.90 2.84 9.30
N ILE A 278 30.83 3.42 9.86
CA ILE A 278 29.84 2.67 10.64
C ILE A 278 29.18 1.60 9.78
N ASN A 279 28.72 1.96 8.57
CA ASN A 279 28.06 1.04 7.65
C ASN A 279 28.96 -0.13 7.25
N SER A 280 30.23 0.13 6.96
CA SER A 280 31.25 -0.89 6.68
C SER A 280 31.38 -1.86 7.85
N PHE A 281 31.55 -1.36 9.07
CA PHE A 281 31.72 -2.20 10.26
C PHE A 281 30.46 -3.01 10.61
N ILE A 282 29.27 -2.40 10.54
CA ILE A 282 27.99 -3.08 10.76
C ILE A 282 27.76 -4.17 9.71
N SER A 283 28.16 -3.95 8.45
CA SER A 283 28.05 -4.95 7.38
C SER A 283 28.91 -6.19 7.65
N LEU A 284 30.10 -6.02 8.24
CA LEU A 284 30.94 -7.12 8.68
C LEU A 284 30.30 -7.90 9.85
N CYS A 285 29.74 -7.19 10.84
CA CYS A 285 28.98 -7.81 11.93
C CYS A 285 27.77 -8.61 11.43
N ALA A 286 27.03 -8.09 10.45
CA ALA A 286 25.87 -8.76 9.84
C ALA A 286 26.25 -10.04 9.08
N THR A 287 27.47 -10.07 8.52
CA THR A 287 28.00 -11.19 7.73
C THR A 287 28.59 -12.31 8.60
N ALA A 288 29.14 -11.96 9.76
CA ALA A 288 29.83 -12.88 10.66
C ALA A 288 28.92 -13.97 11.27
N ARG A 289 29.48 -15.14 11.59
CA ARG A 289 28.77 -16.27 12.21
C ARG A 289 29.53 -16.85 13.40
N ASN A 290 28.81 -17.29 14.43
CA ASN A 290 29.38 -17.88 15.64
C ASN A 290 29.78 -19.35 15.46
N ALA A 291 29.15 -20.07 14.53
CA ALA A 291 29.35 -21.49 14.30
C ALA A 291 29.04 -21.86 12.83
N PRO A 292 29.47 -23.04 12.33
CA PRO A 292 29.35 -23.41 10.92
C PRO A 292 27.92 -23.89 10.56
N TYR A 293 26.89 -23.16 10.99
CA TYR A 293 25.51 -23.34 10.57
C TYR A 293 24.81 -21.98 10.40
N PRO A 294 23.88 -21.82 9.43
CA PRO A 294 23.37 -20.50 9.01
C PRO A 294 22.73 -19.66 10.12
N SER A 295 22.05 -20.31 11.08
CA SER A 295 21.36 -19.65 12.19
C SER A 295 22.27 -19.25 13.36
N ALA A 296 23.57 -19.54 13.30
CA ALA A 296 24.55 -19.08 14.28
C ALA A 296 24.96 -17.62 14.02
N TYR A 297 24.02 -16.67 14.01
CA TYR A 297 24.35 -15.25 13.81
C TYR A 297 25.34 -14.73 14.86
N PHE A 298 26.22 -13.82 14.46
CA PHE A 298 27.16 -13.17 15.37
C PHE A 298 26.43 -12.20 16.31
N LEU A 299 25.68 -11.26 15.74
CA LEU A 299 24.76 -10.34 16.43
C LEU A 299 23.40 -10.38 15.73
N GLN A 300 22.32 -10.14 16.48
CA GLN A 300 21.03 -9.80 15.87
C GLN A 300 21.02 -8.30 15.59
N LEU A 301 20.98 -7.93 14.32
CA LEU A 301 21.04 -6.53 13.90
C LEU A 301 19.70 -6.12 13.31
N ARG A 302 19.11 -5.10 13.92
CA ARG A 302 17.87 -4.48 13.45
C ARG A 302 18.13 -3.03 13.13
N SER A 303 17.94 -2.66 11.87
CA SER A 303 17.93 -1.26 11.45
C SER A 303 16.49 -0.78 11.40
N GLU A 304 16.20 0.36 12.02
CA GLU A 304 14.87 0.98 11.97
C GLU A 304 14.94 2.33 11.28
N LEU A 305 14.13 2.52 10.25
CA LEU A 305 13.98 3.79 9.55
C LEU A 305 12.57 4.32 9.75
N TRP A 306 12.48 5.47 10.43
CA TRP A 306 11.22 6.17 10.68
C TRP A 306 11.09 7.34 9.71
N MET A 307 9.94 7.44 9.03
CA MET A 307 9.64 8.51 8.09
C MET A 307 8.26 9.10 8.37
N ARG A 308 8.10 10.40 8.20
CA ARG A 308 6.80 11.07 8.25
C ARG A 308 6.25 11.27 6.84
N GLU A 309 4.95 11.02 6.65
CA GLU A 309 4.33 11.33 5.37
C GLU A 309 4.33 12.83 5.08
N LEU A 310 4.58 13.21 3.83
CA LEU A 310 4.60 14.59 3.36
C LEU A 310 3.18 15.03 2.99
N SER A 311 2.24 14.99 3.94
CA SER A 311 0.86 15.38 3.72
C SER A 311 0.58 16.80 4.19
N ARG A 312 -0.36 17.46 3.49
CA ARG A 312 -0.74 18.87 3.73
C ARG A 312 0.46 19.82 3.74
N MET A 313 1.40 19.65 2.81
CA MET A 313 2.51 20.57 2.64
C MET A 313 2.00 21.93 2.17
N VAL A 314 2.43 22.97 2.86
CA VAL A 314 2.10 24.36 2.56
C VAL A 314 3.36 25.16 2.29
N ALA A 315 3.25 26.20 1.50
CA ALA A 315 4.32 27.13 1.23
C ALA A 315 3.96 28.50 1.80
N SER A 316 4.94 29.17 2.41
CA SER A 316 4.75 30.57 2.81
C SER A 316 4.47 31.46 1.61
N VAL A 317 3.66 32.48 1.80
CA VAL A 317 3.35 33.49 0.77
C VAL A 317 4.45 34.55 0.80
N HIS A 318 5.55 34.24 0.15
CA HIS A 318 6.79 35.03 0.16
C HIS A 318 7.57 34.83 -1.16
N PRO A 319 8.39 35.81 -1.62
CA PRO A 319 9.25 35.66 -2.80
C PRO A 319 10.23 34.48 -2.70
N HIS A 320 10.69 34.18 -1.50
CA HIS A 320 11.44 32.96 -1.17
C HIS A 320 10.56 32.07 -0.29
N PRO A 321 9.66 31.27 -0.88
CA PRO A 321 8.71 30.47 -0.13
C PRO A 321 9.40 29.31 0.58
N GLU A 322 9.07 29.12 1.85
CA GLU A 322 9.49 27.96 2.64
C GLU A 322 8.36 26.92 2.66
N VAL A 323 8.71 25.66 2.41
CA VAL A 323 7.76 24.55 2.48
C VAL A 323 7.74 23.99 3.90
N ARG A 324 6.55 23.91 4.51
CA ARG A 324 6.31 23.45 5.88
C ARG A 324 5.14 22.48 5.94
N PHE A 325 5.06 21.68 6.99
CA PHE A 325 3.85 20.91 7.30
C PHE A 325 2.80 21.85 7.90
N SER A 326 1.56 21.78 7.42
CA SER A 326 0.50 22.65 7.97
C SER A 326 0.25 22.43 9.46
N MET A 327 0.51 21.22 9.96
CA MET A 327 0.26 20.82 11.35
C MET A 327 1.33 21.33 12.32
N ASP A 328 2.53 21.67 11.83
CA ASP A 328 3.65 22.14 12.65
C ASP A 328 3.62 23.66 12.82
N LEU A 329 2.72 24.35 12.12
CA LEU A 329 2.60 25.79 12.16
C LEU A 329 1.76 26.23 13.36
N PRO A 330 2.24 27.20 14.18
CA PRO A 330 1.43 27.78 15.24
C PRO A 330 0.24 28.57 14.65
N SER A 331 -0.86 28.64 15.39
CA SER A 331 -2.08 29.36 15.00
C SER A 331 -1.85 30.85 14.72
N ASP A 332 -0.81 31.41 15.34
CA ASP A 332 -0.54 32.84 15.41
C ASP A 332 0.59 33.27 14.47
N HIS A 333 0.96 32.41 13.52
CA HIS A 333 2.09 32.67 12.62
C HIS A 333 1.85 33.95 11.79
N PRO A 334 2.76 34.95 11.83
CA PRO A 334 2.55 36.25 11.18
C PRO A 334 2.53 36.15 9.65
N GLN A 335 3.32 35.23 9.10
CA GLN A 335 3.35 34.92 7.67
C GLN A 335 2.32 33.85 7.32
N ARG A 336 1.46 34.13 6.33
CA ARG A 336 0.44 33.17 5.88
C ARG A 336 1.03 32.13 4.94
N HIS A 337 0.43 30.94 4.99
CA HIS A 337 0.82 29.78 4.20
C HIS A 337 -0.38 29.29 3.39
N LEU A 338 -0.14 28.87 2.15
CA LEU A 338 -1.15 28.31 1.25
C LEU A 338 -0.72 26.94 0.73
N ALA A 339 -1.65 26.16 0.17
CA ALA A 339 -1.33 24.84 -0.37
C ALA A 339 -0.29 24.96 -1.50
N ALA A 340 0.82 24.23 -1.37
CA ALA A 340 1.86 24.23 -2.38
C ALA A 340 1.40 23.43 -3.61
N MET A 341 1.42 24.06 -4.77
CA MET A 341 0.99 23.48 -6.04
C MET A 341 2.18 23.32 -6.98
N HIS A 342 2.19 22.24 -7.75
CA HIS A 342 3.17 22.01 -8.79
C HIS A 342 2.53 21.43 -10.04
N CYS A 343 3.06 21.77 -11.22
CA CYS A 343 2.75 21.08 -12.45
C CYS A 343 3.69 19.88 -12.66
N ARG A 344 3.15 18.68 -12.80
CA ARG A 344 3.94 17.44 -13.01
C ARG A 344 4.67 17.37 -14.34
N GLU A 345 4.20 18.12 -15.34
CA GLU A 345 4.77 18.11 -16.69
C GLU A 345 5.84 19.20 -16.87
N CYS A 346 5.47 20.47 -16.70
CA CYS A 346 6.39 21.58 -16.92
C CYS A 346 7.16 22.03 -15.67
N GLY A 347 6.83 21.52 -14.49
CA GLY A 347 7.55 21.79 -13.24
C GLY A 347 7.29 23.16 -12.61
N VAL A 348 6.32 23.96 -13.11
CA VAL A 348 6.00 25.24 -12.48
C VAL A 348 5.41 25.04 -11.09
N MET A 349 5.81 25.88 -10.15
CA MET A 349 5.38 25.86 -8.75
C MET A 349 4.55 27.11 -8.45
N GLY A 350 3.60 27.00 -7.53
CA GLY A 350 2.76 28.11 -7.10
C GLY A 350 1.92 27.76 -5.88
N TRP A 351 0.90 28.57 -5.61
CA TRP A 351 -0.03 28.39 -4.50
C TRP A 351 -1.43 28.08 -4.98
N GLY A 352 -2.14 27.24 -4.23
CA GLY A 352 -3.55 26.92 -4.42
C GLY A 352 -4.38 27.46 -3.26
N ALA A 353 -5.48 28.16 -3.57
CA ALA A 353 -6.39 28.69 -2.56
C ALA A 353 -7.82 28.79 -3.10
N LEU A 354 -8.78 29.01 -2.19
CA LEU A 354 -10.15 29.35 -2.53
C LEU A 354 -10.33 30.87 -2.39
N GLN A 355 -10.91 31.54 -3.38
CA GLN A 355 -11.28 32.95 -3.26
C GLN A 355 -12.60 33.11 -2.49
N LYS A 356 -12.69 34.12 -1.61
CA LYS A 356 -13.93 34.47 -0.93
C LYS A 356 -14.96 35.02 -1.93
N ALA A 357 -16.24 34.75 -1.71
CA ALA A 357 -17.29 35.18 -2.64
C ALA A 357 -17.37 36.71 -2.67
N ASN A 358 -17.29 37.29 -3.87
CA ASN A 358 -17.37 38.74 -4.12
C ASN A 358 -16.27 39.59 -3.45
N GLU A 359 -15.15 39.00 -3.04
CA GLU A 359 -14.01 39.71 -2.46
C GLU A 359 -12.71 39.24 -3.11
N ASP A 360 -11.77 40.14 -3.37
CA ASP A 360 -10.41 39.81 -3.84
C ASP A 360 -9.51 39.40 -2.68
N LYS A 361 -9.98 38.41 -1.92
CA LYS A 361 -9.31 37.87 -0.74
C LYS A 361 -9.37 36.36 -0.73
N LEU A 362 -8.25 35.72 -0.41
CA LEU A 362 -8.17 34.27 -0.33
C LEU A 362 -8.60 33.76 1.05
N VAL A 363 -9.17 32.56 1.06
CA VAL A 363 -9.56 31.85 2.28
C VAL A 363 -8.32 31.10 2.80
N PRO A 364 -7.88 31.34 4.06
CA PRO A 364 -6.72 30.68 4.64
C PRO A 364 -7.00 29.23 5.08
N GLU A 365 -8.28 28.84 5.22
CA GLU A 365 -8.70 27.52 5.68
C GLU A 365 -8.42 26.42 4.63
N LEU A 366 -7.41 25.61 4.90
CA LEU A 366 -6.95 24.56 3.98
C LEU A 366 -7.99 23.45 3.74
N ASP A 367 -8.80 23.07 4.74
CA ASP A 367 -9.78 22.00 4.60
C ASP A 367 -10.85 22.31 3.53
N ARG A 368 -11.25 23.59 3.42
CA ARG A 368 -12.17 24.05 2.37
C ARG A 368 -11.51 23.98 1.00
N PHE A 369 -10.24 24.37 0.90
CA PHE A 369 -9.48 24.25 -0.34
C PHE A 369 -9.36 22.79 -0.79
N TYR A 370 -8.94 21.87 0.09
CA TYR A 370 -8.78 20.46 -0.26
C TYR A 370 -10.10 19.81 -0.68
N SER A 371 -11.19 20.10 0.04
CA SER A 371 -12.54 19.62 -0.32
C SER A 371 -12.98 20.13 -1.69
N ALA A 372 -12.75 21.42 -1.97
CA ALA A 372 -13.03 22.01 -3.28
C ALA A 372 -12.14 21.44 -4.39
N PHE A 373 -10.86 21.19 -4.10
CA PHE A 373 -9.90 20.65 -5.05
C PHE A 373 -10.18 19.18 -5.39
N PHE A 374 -10.50 18.31 -4.43
CA PHE A 374 -10.73 16.88 -4.70
C PHE A 374 -12.18 16.56 -5.13
N SER A 375 -13.09 17.52 -5.06
CA SER A 375 -14.46 17.40 -5.58
C SER A 375 -14.51 16.94 -7.04
N LYS A 376 -15.48 16.05 -7.35
CA LYS A 376 -15.82 15.64 -8.73
C LYS A 376 -16.17 16.84 -9.63
N ASN A 377 -16.79 17.87 -9.04
CA ASN A 377 -17.13 19.15 -9.65
C ASN A 377 -16.40 20.28 -8.89
N PRO A 378 -15.19 20.66 -9.32
CA PRO A 378 -14.37 21.62 -8.61
C PRO A 378 -15.05 22.98 -8.44
N ASP A 379 -14.95 23.58 -7.26
CA ASP A 379 -15.56 24.88 -6.95
C ASP A 379 -15.02 25.96 -7.89
N PRO A 380 -15.87 26.77 -8.56
CA PRO A 380 -15.43 27.82 -9.49
C PRO A 380 -14.58 28.92 -8.85
N ARG A 381 -14.56 29.03 -7.50
CA ARG A 381 -13.73 29.99 -6.76
C ARG A 381 -12.30 29.52 -6.52
N LEU A 382 -11.92 28.32 -6.96
CA LEU A 382 -10.53 27.88 -6.89
C LEU A 382 -9.63 28.82 -7.69
N ARG A 383 -8.48 29.17 -7.11
CA ARG A 383 -7.44 30.01 -7.69
C ARG A 383 -6.09 29.31 -7.59
N PHE A 384 -5.30 29.44 -8.65
CA PHE A 384 -3.91 29.00 -8.71
C PHE A 384 -3.05 30.23 -9.00
N LEU A 385 -2.07 30.45 -8.15
CA LEU A 385 -1.27 31.68 -8.10
C LEU A 385 0.18 31.32 -8.35
N PHE A 386 0.83 32.02 -9.27
CA PHE A 386 2.22 31.75 -9.63
C PHE A 386 3.06 33.01 -9.44
N PRO A 387 4.23 32.94 -8.79
CA PRO A 387 5.08 34.10 -8.59
C PRO A 387 5.63 34.61 -9.93
N VAL A 388 5.81 35.92 -10.06
CA VAL A 388 6.36 36.57 -11.25
C VAL A 388 7.57 37.42 -10.86
N GLU A 389 8.71 37.23 -11.54
CA GLU A 389 9.93 38.03 -11.33
C GLU A 389 9.81 39.43 -11.98
N ASN A 390 10.56 40.39 -11.43
CA ASN A 390 10.39 41.82 -11.69
C ASN A 390 10.66 42.30 -13.13
N ASP A 391 11.24 41.48 -14.02
CA ASP A 391 11.98 42.02 -15.18
C ASP A 391 11.33 41.89 -16.57
N THR A 392 10.17 41.23 -16.73
CA THR A 392 9.76 40.84 -18.10
C THR A 392 8.87 41.80 -18.87
N HIS A 393 8.27 42.85 -18.30
CA HIS A 393 7.57 43.86 -19.10
C HIS A 393 7.55 45.24 -18.41
N GLN A 394 8.50 46.11 -18.79
CA GLN A 394 8.35 47.56 -18.66
C GLN A 394 7.27 48.05 -19.64
N SER A 395 6.01 47.96 -19.24
CA SER A 395 4.99 48.86 -19.76
C SER A 395 4.55 49.74 -18.59
N GLU A 396 4.96 51.00 -18.60
CA GLU A 396 4.71 52.01 -17.55
C GLU A 396 3.20 52.32 -17.30
N SER A 397 2.28 51.64 -17.99
CA SER A 397 0.84 51.97 -18.03
C SER A 397 -0.11 50.98 -17.38
N LEU A 398 0.33 49.79 -16.91
CA LEU A 398 -0.58 48.76 -16.39
C LEU A 398 -0.32 48.46 -14.90
N VAL A 399 -1.38 48.58 -14.09
CA VAL A 399 -1.38 48.18 -12.69
C VAL A 399 -1.15 46.68 -12.61
N GLN A 400 -0.25 46.23 -11.73
CA GLN A 400 0.14 44.82 -11.65
C GLN A 400 -0.54 44.12 -10.47
N PRO A 401 -0.94 42.84 -10.60
CA PRO A 401 -1.53 42.07 -9.51
C PRO A 401 -0.49 41.64 -8.46
N TYR A 402 -0.77 41.98 -7.20
CA TYR A 402 -0.03 41.62 -6.01
C TYR A 402 -0.85 40.69 -5.11
N LEU A 403 -0.15 39.83 -4.38
CA LEU A 403 -0.68 39.02 -3.28
C LEU A 403 -0.01 39.46 -1.98
N CYS A 404 -0.81 39.74 -0.95
CA CYS A 404 -0.31 40.07 0.38
C CYS A 404 -0.01 38.82 1.22
N GLY A 405 1.23 38.68 1.71
CA GLY A 405 1.63 37.59 2.61
C GLY A 405 1.05 37.66 4.03
N SER A 406 0.46 38.80 4.43
CA SER A 406 -0.16 39.01 5.75
C SER A 406 -1.66 38.68 5.75
N CYS A 407 -2.42 39.36 4.87
CA CYS A 407 -3.88 39.29 4.87
C CYS A 407 -4.48 38.47 3.71
N LEU A 408 -3.65 37.99 2.78
CA LEU A 408 -4.05 37.25 1.57
C LEU A 408 -5.01 38.01 0.63
N ALA A 409 -4.97 39.34 0.65
CA ALA A 409 -5.62 40.17 -0.35
C ALA A 409 -4.89 40.06 -1.69
N LEU A 410 -5.67 39.93 -2.77
CA LEU A 410 -5.26 40.09 -4.15
C LEU A 410 -5.64 41.50 -4.58
N PHE A 411 -4.67 42.29 -5.03
CA PHE A 411 -4.93 43.70 -5.36
C PHE A 411 -4.00 44.19 -6.46
N GLU A 412 -4.38 45.30 -7.08
CA GLU A 412 -3.62 45.96 -8.11
C GLU A 412 -2.98 47.22 -7.52
N SER A 413 -1.65 47.34 -7.59
CA SER A 413 -0.92 48.54 -7.13
C SER A 413 0.29 48.90 -8.00
N LYS A 414 0.71 50.18 -7.92
CA LYS A 414 1.96 50.69 -8.50
C LYS A 414 3.15 50.56 -7.56
N ASP A 415 2.95 50.81 -6.25
CA ASP A 415 3.99 50.77 -5.21
C ASP A 415 4.03 49.43 -4.47
N GLY A 416 3.04 48.56 -4.72
CA GLY A 416 2.88 47.25 -4.08
C GLY A 416 2.37 47.30 -2.64
N THR A 417 1.97 48.46 -2.11
CA THR A 417 1.43 48.57 -0.74
C THR A 417 0.02 47.99 -0.68
N CYS A 418 -0.21 47.05 0.24
CA CYS A 418 -1.51 46.41 0.42
C CYS A 418 -2.55 47.40 0.96
N PRO A 419 -3.70 47.60 0.28
CA PRO A 419 -4.72 48.55 0.72
C PRO A 419 -5.41 48.13 2.03
N ASP A 420 -5.54 46.82 2.29
CA ASP A 420 -6.24 46.30 3.46
C ASP A 420 -5.45 46.40 4.78
N CYS A 421 -4.13 46.21 4.74
CA CYS A 421 -3.30 46.06 5.95
C CYS A 421 -1.99 46.84 5.94
N GLY A 422 -1.69 47.59 4.88
CA GLY A 422 -0.51 48.45 4.79
C GLY A 422 0.83 47.71 4.61
N THR A 423 0.83 46.38 4.43
CA THR A 423 2.06 45.62 4.12
C THR A 423 2.69 46.11 2.82
N LYS A 424 3.99 46.40 2.86
CA LYS A 424 4.76 46.90 1.71
C LYS A 424 5.32 45.77 0.84
N ALA A 425 5.76 46.13 -0.36
CA ALA A 425 6.48 45.23 -1.25
C ALA A 425 7.82 44.79 -0.65
N HIS A 426 8.27 43.60 -1.04
CA HIS A 426 9.55 43.03 -0.59
C HIS A 426 10.75 43.99 -0.80
N ASP A 427 10.71 44.81 -1.87
CA ASP A 427 11.82 45.68 -2.26
C ASP A 427 11.81 47.06 -1.55
N SER A 428 10.91 47.29 -0.58
CA SER A 428 10.74 48.59 0.09
C SER A 428 10.62 48.49 1.62
N GLU A 429 11.75 48.45 2.34
CA GLU A 429 11.85 48.50 3.82
C GLU A 429 10.78 47.65 4.56
N ALA A 430 10.40 46.50 4.01
CA ALA A 430 9.46 45.59 4.65
C ALA A 430 10.18 44.77 5.75
N PRO A 431 9.55 44.49 6.90
CA PRO A 431 10.11 43.55 7.87
C PRO A 431 10.34 42.19 7.18
N ALA A 432 11.46 41.54 7.50
CA ALA A 432 11.98 40.37 6.80
C ALA A 432 11.02 39.16 6.71
N GLU A 433 9.93 39.15 7.47
CA GLU A 433 9.03 38.01 7.62
C GLU A 433 7.76 38.10 6.75
N VAL A 434 7.26 39.29 6.39
CA VAL A 434 5.98 39.44 5.66
C VAL A 434 6.00 40.61 4.67
N CYS A 435 5.69 40.32 3.40
CA CYS A 435 5.67 41.29 2.31
C CYS A 435 4.54 41.03 1.30
N THR A 436 4.36 41.94 0.34
CA THR A 436 3.54 41.71 -0.85
C THR A 436 4.44 41.30 -2.03
N LEU A 437 3.93 40.41 -2.89
CA LEU A 437 4.65 39.92 -4.06
C LEU A 437 3.76 39.87 -5.30
N ARG A 438 4.36 39.96 -6.49
CA ARG A 438 3.66 39.90 -7.77
C ARG A 438 3.28 38.47 -8.10
N VAL A 439 2.04 38.27 -8.56
CA VAL A 439 1.52 36.94 -8.90
C VAL A 439 0.70 36.95 -10.18
N GLU A 440 0.77 35.88 -10.97
CA GLU A 440 -0.18 35.60 -12.04
C GLU A 440 -1.30 34.70 -11.50
N SER A 441 -2.56 35.11 -11.69
CA SER A 441 -3.77 34.37 -11.26
C SER A 441 -4.71 34.12 -12.44
N PRO A 442 -4.36 33.21 -13.38
CA PRO A 442 -5.17 32.95 -14.55
C PRO A 442 -6.46 32.23 -14.14
N HIS A 443 -7.56 32.98 -14.03
CA HIS A 443 -8.85 32.44 -13.67
C HIS A 443 -9.60 31.91 -14.90
N LYS A 444 -9.69 30.58 -15.04
CA LYS A 444 -10.50 29.92 -16.06
C LYS A 444 -11.55 29.02 -15.44
N THR A 445 -12.74 29.00 -16.05
CA THR A 445 -13.84 28.10 -15.66
C THR A 445 -14.41 27.43 -16.90
N ILE A 446 -14.77 26.17 -16.78
CA ILE A 446 -15.36 25.38 -17.86
C ILE A 446 -16.79 24.94 -17.49
N GLN A 447 -17.62 24.70 -18.51
CA GLN A 447 -18.96 24.14 -18.35
C GLN A 447 -18.90 22.61 -18.41
N ARG A 448 -19.39 21.94 -17.37
CA ARG A 448 -19.46 20.47 -17.28
C ARG A 448 -20.86 20.06 -16.85
N GLN A 449 -21.59 19.37 -17.72
CA GLN A 449 -22.96 18.88 -17.43
C GLN A 449 -23.89 19.98 -16.85
N ASN A 450 -23.89 21.19 -17.46
CA ASN A 450 -24.61 22.40 -17.01
C ASN A 450 -24.13 23.04 -15.69
N ILE A 451 -23.00 22.63 -15.13
CA ILE A 451 -22.40 23.24 -13.94
C ILE A 451 -21.09 23.94 -14.33
N ARG A 452 -20.91 25.18 -13.86
CA ARG A 452 -19.66 25.93 -14.00
C ARG A 452 -18.65 25.45 -12.96
N VAL A 453 -17.53 24.92 -13.41
CA VAL A 453 -16.45 24.38 -12.54
C VAL A 453 -15.13 25.09 -12.83
N ALA A 454 -14.23 25.12 -11.85
CA ALA A 454 -12.88 25.64 -12.06
C ALA A 454 -12.08 24.76 -13.03
N ASP A 455 -11.34 25.42 -13.93
CA ASP A 455 -10.36 24.76 -14.80
C ASP A 455 -9.07 24.50 -14.00
N LYS A 456 -8.58 23.27 -14.05
CA LYS A 456 -7.34 22.84 -13.37
C LYS A 456 -6.17 22.69 -14.34
N SER A 457 -6.32 23.19 -15.56
CA SER A 457 -5.26 23.15 -16.56
C SER A 457 -4.10 24.05 -16.15
N CYS A 458 -2.87 23.59 -16.35
CA CYS A 458 -1.69 24.42 -16.09
C CYS A 458 -1.68 25.62 -17.05
N PRO A 459 -1.52 26.87 -16.60
CA PRO A 459 -1.56 28.03 -17.48
C PRO A 459 -0.30 28.21 -18.35
N PHE A 460 0.76 27.42 -18.09
CA PHE A 460 2.03 27.52 -18.81
C PHE A 460 2.22 26.43 -19.88
N CYS A 461 1.82 25.19 -19.57
CA CYS A 461 1.91 24.06 -20.51
C CYS A 461 0.56 23.53 -20.97
N GLU A 462 -0.54 24.10 -20.49
CA GLU A 462 -1.93 23.77 -20.85
C GLU A 462 -2.37 22.34 -20.51
N SER A 463 -1.54 21.60 -19.76
CA SER A 463 -1.92 20.27 -19.28
C SER A 463 -3.14 20.32 -18.39
N SER A 464 -4.21 19.65 -18.83
CA SER A 464 -5.48 19.49 -18.11
C SER A 464 -5.37 18.72 -16.80
N THR A 465 -4.26 18.02 -16.57
CA THR A 465 -4.02 17.21 -15.35
C THR A 465 -2.68 17.49 -14.69
N GLY A 466 -1.98 18.52 -15.16
CA GLY A 466 -0.62 18.83 -14.73
C GLY A 466 -0.58 19.32 -13.29
N LEU A 467 -1.54 20.18 -12.88
CA LEU A 467 -1.56 20.80 -11.56
C LEU A 467 -1.94 19.80 -10.46
N THR A 468 -1.03 19.60 -9.52
CA THR A 468 -1.20 18.75 -8.35
C THR A 468 -0.64 19.40 -7.10
N ILE A 469 -1.16 18.99 -5.95
CA ILE A 469 -0.68 19.41 -4.65
C ILE A 469 0.67 18.74 -4.39
N VAL A 470 1.63 19.50 -3.86
CA VAL A 470 2.93 18.97 -3.42
C VAL A 470 2.72 18.09 -2.19
N GLY A 471 3.25 16.87 -2.23
CA GLY A 471 3.19 15.96 -1.10
C GLY A 471 3.39 14.49 -1.51
N SER A 472 3.63 13.65 -0.50
CA SER A 472 3.80 12.21 -0.66
C SER A 472 3.19 11.50 0.53
N ARG A 473 2.04 10.86 0.30
CA ARG A 473 1.33 10.05 1.30
C ARG A 473 2.10 8.78 1.64
N ALA A 474 1.78 8.17 2.78
CA ALA A 474 2.41 6.93 3.25
C ALA A 474 2.57 5.86 2.14
N ALA A 475 1.50 5.51 1.42
CA ALA A 475 1.56 4.52 0.33
C ALA A 475 2.56 4.87 -0.80
N SER A 476 2.72 6.16 -1.12
CA SER A 476 3.69 6.59 -2.14
C SER A 476 5.12 6.48 -1.65
N LEU A 477 5.38 6.81 -0.37
CA LEU A 477 6.69 6.65 0.26
C LEU A 477 7.08 5.18 0.40
N THR A 478 6.17 4.34 0.92
CA THR A 478 6.37 2.89 1.03
C THR A 478 6.68 2.27 -0.33
N SER A 479 5.99 2.69 -1.39
CA SER A 479 6.28 2.22 -2.76
C SER A 479 7.69 2.56 -3.22
N VAL A 480 8.25 3.70 -2.83
CA VAL A 480 9.64 4.08 -3.18
C VAL A 480 10.62 3.21 -2.39
N GLY A 481 10.40 3.03 -1.08
CA GLY A 481 11.20 2.13 -0.26
C GLY A 481 11.22 0.70 -0.79
N LEU A 482 10.05 0.15 -1.14
CA LEU A 482 9.93 -1.17 -1.78
C LEU A 482 10.67 -1.23 -3.12
N SER A 483 10.62 -0.16 -3.91
CA SER A 483 11.34 -0.14 -5.20
C SER A 483 12.85 -0.16 -5.00
N GLN A 484 13.35 0.55 -4.00
CA GLN A 484 14.76 0.51 -3.63
C GLN A 484 15.17 -0.87 -3.13
N LEU A 485 14.39 -1.48 -2.24
CA LEU A 485 14.70 -2.79 -1.68
C LEU A 485 14.66 -3.89 -2.73
N PHE A 486 13.69 -3.87 -3.64
CA PHE A 486 13.60 -4.88 -4.69
C PHE A 486 14.60 -4.63 -5.83
N GLY A 487 14.91 -3.37 -6.13
CA GLY A 487 15.90 -3.00 -7.14
C GLY A 487 17.34 -3.10 -6.66
N SER A 488 17.63 -2.98 -5.36
CA SER A 488 19.01 -2.95 -4.86
C SER A 488 19.69 -4.32 -4.93
N PRO A 489 20.89 -4.44 -5.54
CA PRO A 489 21.67 -5.69 -5.51
C PRO A 489 22.15 -6.05 -4.09
N TYR A 490 22.06 -5.11 -3.14
CA TYR A 490 22.38 -5.30 -1.72
C TYR A 490 21.25 -5.90 -0.89
N ASN A 491 20.16 -6.32 -1.52
CA ASN A 491 19.10 -7.08 -0.87
C ASN A 491 18.95 -8.44 -1.55
N ASP A 492 19.50 -9.47 -0.92
CA ASP A 492 19.44 -10.86 -1.38
C ASP A 492 18.09 -11.53 -1.04
N ASP A 493 17.31 -10.95 -0.13
CA ASP A 493 15.95 -11.38 0.21
C ASP A 493 14.90 -10.43 -0.40
N LYS A 494 14.52 -10.72 -1.65
CA LYS A 494 13.49 -9.96 -2.38
C LYS A 494 12.07 -10.33 -1.93
N LYS A 495 11.82 -10.30 -0.61
CA LYS A 495 10.52 -10.50 0.03
C LYS A 495 10.26 -9.42 1.07
N ALA A 496 9.01 -8.98 1.19
CA ALA A 496 8.63 -7.96 2.16
C ALA A 496 7.21 -8.15 2.67
N MET A 497 6.96 -7.75 3.92
CA MET A 497 5.62 -7.59 4.47
C MET A 497 5.37 -6.13 4.78
N ALA A 498 4.21 -5.60 4.37
CA ALA A 498 3.77 -4.28 4.79
C ALA A 498 2.48 -4.38 5.61
N PHE A 499 2.54 -3.94 6.86
CA PHE A 499 1.41 -3.92 7.76
C PHE A 499 0.59 -2.65 7.58
N SER A 500 -0.73 -2.81 7.60
CA SER A 500 -1.74 -1.77 7.57
C SER A 500 -2.80 -2.07 8.63
N ASP A 501 -3.20 -1.08 9.42
CA ASP A 501 -4.25 -1.28 10.44
C ASP A 501 -5.65 -1.42 9.83
N SER A 502 -5.85 -0.87 8.63
CA SER A 502 -7.11 -0.96 7.89
C SER A 502 -7.05 -2.05 6.82
N VAL A 503 -8.13 -2.83 6.74
CA VAL A 503 -8.28 -3.84 5.70
C VAL A 503 -8.41 -3.20 4.31
N GLN A 504 -9.16 -2.10 4.19
CA GLN A 504 -9.30 -1.37 2.93
C GLN A 504 -7.95 -0.85 2.43
N ASP A 505 -7.12 -0.35 3.35
CA ASP A 505 -5.77 0.10 3.02
C ASP A 505 -4.89 -1.06 2.59
N ALA A 506 -4.94 -2.21 3.28
CA ALA A 506 -4.18 -3.40 2.90
C ALA A 506 -4.53 -3.84 1.47
N SER A 507 -5.83 -3.95 1.14
CA SER A 507 -6.31 -4.32 -0.20
C SER A 507 -5.90 -3.29 -1.26
N HIS A 508 -6.10 -1.99 -1.00
CA HIS A 508 -5.72 -0.92 -1.91
C HIS A 508 -4.20 -0.89 -2.15
N ARG A 509 -3.40 -0.99 -1.08
CA ARG A 509 -1.94 -0.96 -1.11
C ARG A 509 -1.36 -2.14 -1.90
N ALA A 510 -1.92 -3.34 -1.80
CA ALA A 510 -1.50 -4.48 -2.61
C ALA A 510 -1.57 -4.17 -4.13
N GLY A 511 -2.72 -3.67 -4.60
CA GLY A 511 -2.88 -3.25 -5.99
C GLY A 511 -1.97 -2.07 -6.37
N PHE A 512 -1.87 -1.07 -5.49
CA PHE A 512 -1.07 0.13 -5.71
C PHE A 512 0.43 -0.17 -5.82
N PHE A 513 1.00 -0.97 -4.91
CA PHE A 513 2.40 -1.35 -4.91
C PHE A 513 2.76 -2.18 -6.15
N SER A 514 1.93 -3.17 -6.50
CA SER A 514 2.10 -3.98 -7.71
C SER A 514 2.13 -3.13 -8.98
N ALA A 515 1.28 -2.11 -9.07
CA ALA A 515 1.21 -1.22 -10.23
C ALA A 515 2.38 -0.21 -10.27
N ARG A 516 2.77 0.36 -9.13
CA ARG A 516 3.81 1.40 -9.08
C ARG A 516 5.21 0.86 -9.32
N THR A 517 5.55 -0.28 -8.73
CA THR A 517 6.89 -0.88 -8.87
C THR A 517 7.13 -1.46 -10.27
N TYR A 518 6.07 -1.82 -11.00
CA TYR A 518 6.14 -2.32 -12.38
C TYR A 518 6.94 -1.39 -13.30
N GLN A 519 6.70 -0.07 -13.22
CA GLN A 519 7.38 0.91 -14.08
C GLN A 519 8.88 0.99 -13.81
N ILE A 520 9.30 0.80 -12.56
CA ILE A 520 10.71 0.84 -12.17
C ILE A 520 11.43 -0.40 -12.72
N VAL A 521 10.81 -1.57 -12.64
CA VAL A 521 11.33 -2.81 -13.25
C VAL A 521 11.46 -2.65 -14.76
N LEU A 522 10.46 -2.09 -15.44
CA LEU A 522 10.53 -1.82 -16.87
C LEU A 522 11.68 -0.88 -17.24
N ARG A 523 11.87 0.20 -16.47
CA ARG A 523 12.93 1.19 -16.74
C ARG A 523 14.32 0.63 -16.51
N ALA A 524 14.53 -0.10 -15.41
CA ALA A 524 15.80 -0.78 -15.16
C ALA A 524 16.09 -1.83 -16.25
N ALA A 525 15.08 -2.60 -16.65
CA ALA A 525 15.21 -3.58 -17.73
C ALA A 525 15.52 -2.93 -19.09
N LEU A 526 14.88 -1.80 -19.39
CA LEU A 526 15.09 -1.05 -20.63
C LEU A 526 16.48 -0.42 -20.65
N PHE A 527 16.91 0.19 -19.54
CA PHE A 527 18.25 0.76 -19.41
C PHE A 527 19.34 -0.28 -19.66
N LYS A 528 19.23 -1.49 -19.08
CA LYS A 528 20.19 -2.57 -19.32
C LYS A 528 20.29 -2.98 -20.80
N VAL A 529 19.21 -2.89 -21.56
CA VAL A 529 19.25 -3.18 -23.00
C VAL A 529 19.95 -2.04 -23.75
N ILE A 530 19.66 -0.78 -23.42
CA ILE A 530 20.34 0.38 -24.02
C ILE A 530 21.85 0.30 -23.74
N ASP A 531 22.24 0.06 -22.50
CA ASP A 531 23.63 -0.06 -22.07
C ASP A 531 24.37 -1.22 -22.77
N LYS A 532 23.69 -2.36 -22.96
CA LYS A 532 24.26 -3.53 -23.64
C LYS A 532 24.45 -3.32 -25.15
N LEU A 533 23.64 -2.49 -25.79
CA LEU A 533 23.84 -2.14 -27.21
C LEU A 533 25.14 -1.35 -27.39
N GLY A 534 25.55 -0.56 -26.40
CA GLY A 534 26.85 0.13 -26.35
C GLY A 534 27.01 1.30 -27.33
N GLU A 535 26.04 1.53 -28.20
CA GLU A 535 25.97 2.62 -29.17
C GLU A 535 24.58 3.26 -29.18
N ASP A 536 24.48 4.46 -29.76
CA ASP A 536 23.22 5.19 -29.87
C ASP A 536 22.23 4.41 -30.74
N ALA A 537 21.12 3.97 -30.14
CA ALA A 537 20.14 3.11 -30.80
C ALA A 537 18.95 3.93 -31.30
N ALA A 538 18.49 3.67 -32.52
CA ALA A 538 17.23 4.23 -32.99
C ALA A 538 16.06 3.70 -32.15
N LEU A 539 15.11 4.58 -31.81
CA LEU A 539 14.00 4.26 -30.92
C LEU A 539 13.14 3.11 -31.48
N ASN A 540 12.99 3.04 -32.81
CA ASN A 540 12.33 1.92 -33.48
C ASN A 540 13.04 0.59 -33.22
N ASP A 541 14.36 0.57 -33.36
CA ASP A 541 15.15 -0.66 -33.24
C ASP A 541 15.25 -1.08 -31.77
N LEU A 542 15.34 -0.11 -30.85
CA LEU A 542 15.24 -0.35 -29.40
C LEU A 542 13.88 -0.94 -29.01
N SER A 543 12.80 -0.46 -29.62
CA SER A 543 11.44 -0.97 -29.40
C SER A 543 11.36 -2.47 -29.71
N ASP A 544 11.99 -2.92 -30.80
CA ASP A 544 12.05 -4.33 -31.19
C ASP A 544 13.07 -5.15 -30.36
N ALA A 545 14.27 -4.59 -30.13
CA ALA A 545 15.35 -5.27 -29.42
C ALA A 545 15.03 -5.54 -27.93
N PHE A 546 14.27 -4.66 -27.28
CA PHE A 546 13.93 -4.78 -25.86
C PHE A 546 13.20 -6.09 -25.51
N PRO A 547 12.03 -6.41 -26.09
CA PRO A 547 11.36 -7.67 -25.82
C PRO A 547 12.15 -8.89 -26.34
N GLU A 548 12.84 -8.78 -27.47
CA GLU A 548 13.63 -9.89 -28.04
C GLU A 548 14.78 -10.32 -27.12
N HIS A 549 15.49 -9.34 -26.56
CA HIS A 549 16.57 -9.57 -25.61
C HIS A 549 16.09 -10.35 -24.37
N TRP A 550 15.04 -9.86 -23.71
CA TRP A 550 14.53 -10.48 -22.49
C TRP A 550 13.81 -11.80 -22.75
N LEU A 551 13.16 -11.98 -23.91
CA LEU A 551 12.57 -13.26 -24.29
C LEU A 551 13.66 -14.32 -24.49
N LYS A 552 14.81 -13.94 -25.07
CA LYS A 552 15.97 -14.83 -25.22
C LYS A 552 16.64 -15.14 -23.87
N GLU A 553 16.79 -14.14 -23.00
CA GLU A 553 17.46 -14.30 -21.70
C GLU A 553 16.63 -15.10 -20.69
N TYR A 554 15.33 -14.82 -20.59
CA TYR A 554 14.46 -15.42 -19.59
C TYR A 554 13.68 -16.63 -20.09
N GLY A 555 13.56 -16.82 -21.41
CA GLY A 555 12.62 -17.78 -21.97
C GLY A 555 11.16 -17.31 -21.79
N ARG A 556 10.23 -18.08 -22.36
CA ARG A 556 8.82 -17.65 -22.52
C ARG A 556 8.10 -17.39 -21.18
N GLU A 557 8.23 -18.30 -20.23
CA GLU A 557 7.46 -18.27 -18.97
C GLU A 557 7.93 -17.15 -18.04
N LYS A 558 9.25 -17.05 -17.80
CA LYS A 558 9.82 -16.00 -16.95
C LYS A 558 9.69 -14.61 -17.59
N PHE A 559 9.77 -14.51 -18.92
CA PHE A 559 9.47 -13.27 -19.65
C PHE A 559 8.04 -12.80 -19.39
N VAL A 560 7.04 -13.68 -19.59
CA VAL A 560 5.63 -13.34 -19.32
C VAL A 560 5.45 -13.03 -17.83
N GLY A 561 5.90 -13.88 -16.91
CA GLY A 561 5.73 -13.65 -15.47
C GLY A 561 6.30 -12.32 -14.97
N THR A 562 7.41 -11.87 -15.56
CA THR A 562 8.09 -10.61 -15.19
C THR A 562 7.42 -9.38 -15.79
N PHE A 563 7.11 -9.40 -17.09
CA PHE A 563 6.69 -8.23 -17.86
C PHE A 563 5.18 -8.15 -18.14
N PHE A 564 4.38 -9.09 -17.60
CA PHE A 564 2.93 -9.01 -17.77
C PHE A 564 2.34 -7.79 -17.04
N PRO A 565 1.55 -6.93 -17.71
CA PRO A 565 1.06 -5.71 -17.09
C PRO A 565 0.04 -5.99 -15.97
N PRO A 566 0.18 -5.37 -14.78
CA PRO A 566 -0.70 -5.65 -13.64
C PRO A 566 -2.20 -5.36 -13.90
N GLN A 567 -2.54 -4.42 -14.80
CA GLN A 567 -3.95 -4.10 -15.09
C GLN A 567 -4.69 -5.20 -15.89
N LEU A 568 -3.96 -6.23 -16.34
CA LEU A 568 -4.47 -7.27 -17.23
C LEU A 568 -4.39 -8.66 -16.62
N GLU A 569 -4.00 -8.78 -15.34
CA GLU A 569 -3.86 -10.06 -14.63
C GLU A 569 -5.19 -10.83 -14.52
N TRP A 570 -6.33 -10.18 -14.77
CA TRP A 570 -7.65 -10.80 -14.89
C TRP A 570 -7.86 -11.61 -16.19
N LEU A 571 -6.94 -11.53 -17.16
CA LEU A 571 -7.02 -12.31 -18.41
C LEU A 571 -6.97 -13.80 -18.09
N ALA A 572 -7.96 -14.56 -18.59
CA ALA A 572 -8.14 -15.97 -18.23
C ALA A 572 -6.90 -16.83 -18.58
N GLU A 573 -6.26 -16.55 -19.72
CA GLU A 573 -5.03 -17.22 -20.14
C GLU A 573 -3.88 -16.98 -19.15
N PHE A 574 -3.80 -15.79 -18.53
CA PHE A 574 -2.81 -15.47 -17.51
C PHE A 574 -3.17 -16.06 -16.14
N GLU A 575 -4.46 -16.04 -15.76
CA GLU A 575 -4.94 -16.71 -14.54
C GLU A 575 -4.62 -18.22 -14.59
N GLN A 576 -4.80 -18.84 -15.75
CA GLN A 576 -4.42 -20.23 -15.99
C GLN A 576 -2.90 -20.42 -15.93
N PHE A 577 -2.11 -19.58 -16.61
CA PHE A 577 -0.64 -19.63 -16.51
C PHE A 577 -0.15 -19.51 -15.06
N LYS A 578 -0.76 -18.62 -14.27
CA LYS A 578 -0.43 -18.48 -12.84
C LYS A 578 -0.83 -19.73 -12.04
N ALA A 579 -1.93 -20.39 -12.37
CA ALA A 579 -2.33 -21.61 -11.67
C ALA A 579 -1.42 -22.79 -12.03
N ASP A 580 -1.16 -22.99 -13.32
CA ASP A 580 -0.43 -24.15 -13.86
C ASP A 580 1.10 -23.96 -13.81
N GLN A 581 1.57 -22.72 -13.61
CA GLN A 581 2.98 -22.30 -13.67
C GLN A 581 3.67 -22.55 -15.02
N HIS A 582 2.91 -22.99 -16.02
CA HIS A 582 3.38 -23.32 -17.35
C HIS A 582 2.48 -22.71 -18.43
N LEU A 583 3.11 -22.24 -19.51
CA LEU A 583 2.36 -21.73 -20.66
C LEU A 583 1.86 -22.89 -21.52
N THR A 584 0.58 -22.87 -21.90
CA THR A 584 0.01 -23.88 -22.80
C THR A 584 0.69 -23.84 -24.18
N THR A 585 0.79 -24.99 -24.83
CA THR A 585 1.42 -25.10 -26.16
C THR A 585 0.61 -24.27 -27.17
N GLY A 586 1.25 -23.25 -27.76
CA GLY A 586 0.58 -22.31 -28.67
C GLY A 586 0.04 -21.03 -28.02
N SER A 587 0.27 -20.80 -26.72
CA SER A 587 -0.12 -19.56 -26.04
C SER A 587 0.43 -18.32 -26.76
N ARG A 588 -0.44 -17.32 -26.92
CA ARG A 588 -0.11 -16.01 -27.52
C ARG A 588 0.33 -14.98 -26.47
N LEU A 589 0.40 -15.32 -25.19
CA LEU A 589 0.83 -14.39 -24.14
C LEU A 589 2.22 -13.79 -24.39
N PRO A 590 3.26 -14.56 -24.80
CA PRO A 590 4.59 -13.99 -25.02
C PRO A 590 4.60 -12.93 -26.12
N SER A 591 3.94 -13.18 -27.26
CA SER A 591 3.88 -12.19 -28.35
C SER A 591 3.08 -10.95 -27.94
N ARG A 592 1.96 -11.14 -27.23
CA ARG A 592 1.14 -10.06 -26.67
C ARG A 592 1.89 -9.18 -25.68
N VAL A 593 2.73 -9.78 -24.83
CA VAL A 593 3.60 -9.03 -23.90
C VAL A 593 4.66 -8.27 -24.70
N ALA A 594 5.29 -8.90 -25.70
CA ALA A 594 6.27 -8.23 -26.56
C ALA A 594 5.68 -7.00 -27.26
N ASP A 595 4.51 -7.13 -27.88
CA ASP A 595 3.81 -6.01 -28.54
C ASP A 595 3.48 -4.88 -27.56
N ARG A 596 3.10 -5.23 -26.32
CA ARG A 596 2.91 -4.22 -25.28
C ARG A 596 4.22 -3.51 -24.92
N LEU A 597 5.33 -4.23 -24.79
CA LEU A 597 6.62 -3.65 -24.43
C LEU A 597 7.14 -2.70 -25.50
N LYS A 598 6.98 -3.04 -26.79
CA LYS A 598 7.28 -2.15 -27.93
C LYS A 598 6.64 -0.76 -27.73
N TRP A 599 5.35 -0.77 -27.39
CA TRP A 599 4.62 0.47 -27.11
C TRP A 599 5.12 1.19 -25.86
N GLU A 600 5.49 0.49 -24.78
CA GLU A 600 6.04 1.13 -23.57
C GLU A 600 7.36 1.87 -23.85
N VAL A 601 8.21 1.34 -24.75
CA VAL A 601 9.45 2.02 -25.17
C VAL A 601 9.15 3.37 -25.84
N ILE A 602 8.22 3.40 -26.81
CA ILE A 602 7.82 4.65 -27.47
C ILE A 602 7.22 5.65 -26.49
N ARG A 603 6.44 5.17 -25.51
CA ARG A 603 5.84 6.03 -24.48
C ARG A 603 6.87 6.65 -23.56
N GLU A 604 7.86 5.87 -23.11
CA GLU A 604 8.87 6.31 -22.15
C GLU A 604 9.72 7.48 -22.69
N PHE A 605 10.10 7.43 -23.96
CA PHE A 605 10.86 8.49 -24.66
C PHE A 605 9.98 9.48 -25.46
N GLY A 606 8.66 9.40 -25.29
CA GLY A 606 7.67 10.25 -25.95
C GLY A 606 6.78 10.95 -24.94
N MET A 607 5.47 10.70 -24.97
CA MET A 607 4.51 11.42 -24.10
C MET A 607 4.72 11.23 -22.58
N GLN A 608 5.48 10.23 -22.14
CA GLN A 608 5.77 10.04 -20.71
C GLN A 608 7.13 10.57 -20.27
N CYS A 609 8.01 11.00 -21.18
CA CYS A 609 9.40 11.35 -20.85
C CYS A 609 9.52 12.42 -19.76
N ARG A 610 8.49 13.24 -19.55
CA ARG A 610 8.44 14.30 -18.53
C ARG A 610 7.56 13.98 -17.31
N ILE A 611 6.86 12.84 -17.30
CA ILE A 611 5.87 12.50 -16.26
C ILE A 611 6.44 11.48 -15.27
N GLY A 612 6.75 11.94 -14.06
CA GLY A 612 7.30 11.10 -12.99
C GLY A 612 8.82 10.99 -13.05
N ARG A 613 9.35 9.79 -12.73
CA ARG A 613 10.79 9.50 -12.60
C ARG A 613 11.26 8.67 -13.79
N THR A 614 11.23 9.26 -14.98
CA THR A 614 11.57 8.60 -16.24
C THR A 614 13.07 8.42 -16.40
N LEU A 615 13.50 7.63 -17.39
CA LEU A 615 14.92 7.52 -17.76
C LEU A 615 15.52 8.90 -18.10
N GLU A 616 14.80 9.74 -18.85
CA GLU A 616 15.22 11.10 -19.15
C GLU A 616 15.29 11.99 -17.91
N LYS A 617 14.20 12.12 -17.12
CA LYS A 617 14.22 13.01 -15.94
C LYS A 617 15.21 12.59 -14.86
N SER A 618 15.63 11.33 -14.85
CA SER A 618 16.64 10.83 -13.93
C SER A 618 18.08 10.98 -14.46
N GLY A 619 18.27 11.50 -15.67
CA GLY A 619 19.59 11.57 -16.31
C GLY A 619 20.17 10.19 -16.66
N ALA A 620 19.37 9.13 -16.60
CA ALA A 620 19.81 7.77 -16.92
C ALA A 620 20.02 7.60 -18.43
N ALA A 621 19.15 8.17 -19.26
CA ALA A 621 19.26 8.11 -20.71
C ALA A 621 18.80 9.43 -21.34
N GLY A 622 19.37 9.79 -22.48
CA GLY A 622 19.03 10.99 -23.24
C GLY A 622 18.64 10.66 -24.68
N THR A 623 17.86 11.53 -25.31
CA THR A 623 17.48 11.38 -26.72
C THR A 623 18.07 12.49 -27.59
N HIS A 624 18.31 12.19 -28.87
CA HIS A 624 18.65 13.18 -29.88
C HIS A 624 18.18 12.74 -31.28
N LEU A 625 18.18 13.66 -32.25
CA LEU A 625 17.82 13.35 -33.62
C LEU A 625 19.06 12.90 -34.41
N ALA A 626 18.86 11.98 -35.36
CA ALA A 626 19.92 11.49 -36.22
C ALA A 626 20.59 12.63 -37.02
N GLU A 627 21.92 12.72 -36.91
CA GLU A 627 22.71 13.87 -37.37
C GLU A 627 22.52 14.19 -38.85
N GLU A 628 22.62 13.17 -39.70
CA GLU A 628 22.55 13.32 -41.14
C GLU A 628 21.23 13.97 -41.60
N ALA A 629 20.10 13.50 -41.05
CA ALA A 629 18.78 14.02 -41.37
C ALA A 629 18.56 15.42 -40.77
N PHE A 630 19.08 15.65 -39.55
CA PHE A 630 19.00 16.94 -38.88
C PHE A 630 19.76 18.03 -39.63
N GLU A 631 21.03 17.81 -39.97
CA GLU A 631 21.87 18.76 -40.70
C GLU A 631 21.32 19.05 -42.11
N LYS A 632 20.75 18.03 -42.77
CA LYS A 632 20.03 18.22 -44.04
C LYS A 632 18.82 19.16 -43.89
N ALA A 633 18.03 18.98 -42.82
CA ALA A 633 16.86 19.83 -42.54
C ALA A 633 17.29 21.27 -42.25
N VAL A 634 18.34 21.45 -41.45
CA VAL A 634 18.89 22.77 -41.09
C VAL A 634 19.38 23.49 -42.34
N THR A 635 20.23 22.85 -43.15
CA THR A 635 20.78 23.45 -44.38
C THR A 635 19.67 23.89 -45.34
N THR A 636 18.73 22.97 -45.62
CA THR A 636 17.58 23.24 -46.52
C THR A 636 16.73 24.40 -46.01
N LEU A 637 16.48 24.46 -44.70
CA LEU A 637 15.69 25.51 -44.10
C LEU A 637 16.44 26.85 -44.08
N THR A 638 17.74 26.87 -43.78
CA THR A 638 18.53 28.11 -43.79
C THR A 638 18.51 28.76 -45.17
N GLU A 639 18.70 27.98 -46.24
CA GLU A 639 18.60 28.45 -47.62
C GLU A 639 17.19 28.99 -47.93
N ALA A 640 16.15 28.22 -47.58
CA ALA A 640 14.76 28.63 -47.79
C ALA A 640 14.36 29.87 -46.98
N LEU A 641 14.97 30.10 -45.82
CA LEU A 641 14.73 31.28 -45.00
C LEU A 641 15.33 32.54 -45.62
N HIS A 642 16.51 32.44 -46.24
CA HIS A 642 17.17 33.57 -46.91
C HIS A 642 16.37 34.11 -48.10
N ASP A 643 15.49 33.28 -48.69
CA ASP A 643 14.59 33.65 -49.79
C ASP A 643 13.43 34.56 -49.36
N PHE A 644 13.10 34.67 -48.05
CA PHE A 644 12.00 35.53 -47.59
C PHE A 644 12.30 37.05 -47.66
N GLY A 645 13.56 37.44 -47.76
CA GLY A 645 13.95 38.85 -47.91
C GLY A 645 15.27 39.23 -47.24
N SER A 646 15.70 40.49 -47.40
CA SER A 646 16.98 40.98 -46.87
C SER A 646 17.15 40.83 -45.36
N SER A 647 16.05 40.93 -44.59
CA SER A 647 16.04 40.80 -43.13
C SER A 647 16.28 39.36 -42.64
N PHE A 648 16.12 38.35 -43.51
CA PHE A 648 16.34 36.95 -43.17
C PHE A 648 17.74 36.45 -43.56
N LYS A 649 18.50 37.22 -44.36
CA LYS A 649 19.88 36.87 -44.76
C LYS A 649 20.88 36.84 -43.60
N SER A 650 20.56 37.48 -42.47
CA SER A 650 21.39 37.47 -41.26
C SER A 650 21.19 36.22 -40.40
N ILE A 651 20.21 35.36 -40.73
CA ILE A 651 19.96 34.12 -39.99
C ILE A 651 21.10 33.15 -40.25
N THR A 652 21.72 32.69 -39.17
CA THR A 652 22.83 31.74 -39.22
C THR A 652 22.35 30.29 -39.21
N HIS A 653 23.28 29.37 -39.46
CA HIS A 653 23.07 27.94 -39.30
C HIS A 653 22.59 27.61 -37.87
N ASP A 654 23.29 28.12 -36.85
CA ASP A 654 22.97 27.87 -35.44
C ASP A 654 21.59 28.40 -35.03
N ASP A 655 21.15 29.50 -35.62
CA ASP A 655 19.79 30.02 -35.37
C ASP A 655 18.73 29.06 -35.90
N THR A 656 18.99 28.42 -37.04
CA THR A 656 18.11 27.42 -37.65
C THR A 656 18.12 26.11 -36.83
N VAL A 657 19.27 25.70 -36.29
CA VAL A 657 19.41 24.58 -35.34
C VAL A 657 18.49 24.78 -34.14
N ARG A 658 18.49 25.99 -33.54
CA ARG A 658 17.66 26.30 -32.36
C ARG A 658 16.16 26.24 -32.66
N LEU A 659 15.76 26.72 -33.84
CA LEU A 659 14.37 26.71 -34.28
C LEU A 659 13.81 25.29 -34.44
N ILE A 660 14.54 24.44 -35.17
CA ILE A 660 14.13 23.05 -35.44
C ILE A 660 14.13 22.24 -34.13
N SER A 661 15.15 22.40 -33.29
CA SER A 661 15.29 21.63 -32.05
C SER A 661 14.05 21.76 -31.16
N GLY A 662 13.53 22.97 -30.96
CA GLY A 662 12.36 23.16 -30.10
C GLY A 662 11.04 22.64 -30.67
N LEU A 663 10.83 22.70 -31.99
CA LEU A 663 9.63 22.14 -32.65
C LEU A 663 9.62 20.62 -32.57
N CYS A 664 10.75 19.98 -32.87
CA CYS A 664 10.87 18.53 -32.78
C CYS A 664 10.73 18.04 -31.33
N GLU A 665 11.30 18.76 -30.37
CA GLU A 665 11.18 18.42 -28.95
C GLU A 665 9.73 18.55 -28.44
N ARG A 666 9.00 19.58 -28.86
CA ARG A 666 7.56 19.72 -28.55
C ARG A 666 6.75 18.56 -29.13
N LEU A 667 6.99 18.20 -30.39
CA LEU A 667 6.28 17.10 -31.03
C LEU A 667 6.56 15.76 -30.33
N ARG A 668 7.84 15.50 -29.99
CA ARG A 668 8.29 14.30 -29.27
C ARG A 668 7.68 14.21 -27.87
N THR A 669 7.80 15.26 -27.06
CA THR A 669 7.31 15.31 -25.67
C THR A 669 5.79 15.22 -25.57
N ASN A 670 5.06 15.62 -26.61
CA ASN A 670 3.61 15.42 -26.75
C ASN A 670 3.22 14.00 -27.21
N GLY A 671 4.20 13.14 -27.55
CA GLY A 671 3.99 11.78 -28.04
C GLY A 671 3.69 11.67 -29.53
N GLY A 672 3.92 12.71 -30.32
CA GLY A 672 3.74 12.72 -31.77
C GLY A 672 4.83 11.93 -32.50
N ILE A 673 5.10 10.70 -32.07
CA ILE A 673 6.10 9.78 -32.64
C ILE A 673 5.36 8.74 -33.45
N HIS A 674 5.88 8.43 -34.64
CA HIS A 674 5.32 7.41 -35.51
C HIS A 674 5.41 6.02 -34.87
N HIS A 675 4.29 5.28 -34.88
CA HIS A 675 4.26 3.87 -34.54
C HIS A 675 3.08 3.19 -35.27
N PRO A 676 3.23 1.96 -35.81
CA PRO A 676 2.15 1.28 -36.54
C PRO A 676 0.82 1.20 -35.77
N PHE A 677 0.87 0.96 -34.45
CA PHE A 677 -0.33 0.94 -33.59
C PHE A 677 -1.11 2.26 -33.52
N LEU A 678 -0.51 3.40 -33.89
CA LEU A 678 -1.13 4.72 -33.84
C LEU A 678 -1.73 5.15 -35.19
N GLU A 679 -1.50 4.41 -36.28
CA GLU A 679 -1.99 4.77 -37.61
C GLU A 679 -3.53 4.93 -37.64
N SER A 680 -4.27 3.96 -37.08
CA SER A 680 -5.72 4.06 -37.01
C SER A 680 -6.19 5.16 -36.05
N TYR A 681 -5.42 5.49 -35.01
CA TYR A 681 -5.74 6.59 -34.10
C TYR A 681 -5.61 7.94 -34.83
N VAL A 682 -4.53 8.10 -35.59
CA VAL A 682 -4.27 9.30 -36.40
C VAL A 682 -5.31 9.44 -37.51
N ALA A 683 -5.57 8.37 -38.27
CA ALA A 683 -6.55 8.36 -39.35
C ALA A 683 -7.97 8.71 -38.90
N LYS A 684 -8.37 8.34 -37.67
CA LYS A 684 -9.68 8.66 -37.09
C LYS A 684 -9.69 9.96 -36.28
N LYS A 685 -8.75 10.88 -36.54
CA LYS A 685 -8.65 12.19 -35.87
C LYS A 685 -8.63 12.11 -34.33
N GLY A 686 -8.00 11.06 -33.80
CA GLY A 686 -7.76 10.93 -32.36
C GLY A 686 -8.85 10.19 -31.59
N ASP A 687 -9.66 9.37 -32.27
CA ASP A 687 -10.66 8.53 -31.64
C ASP A 687 -10.02 7.47 -30.73
N THR A 688 -10.24 7.60 -29.42
CA THR A 688 -9.70 6.67 -28.42
C THR A 688 -10.44 5.34 -28.37
N TYR A 689 -11.61 5.21 -29.03
CA TYR A 689 -12.29 3.93 -29.14
C TYR A 689 -11.45 2.89 -29.89
N VAL A 690 -10.52 3.34 -30.75
CA VAL A 690 -9.55 2.47 -31.44
C VAL A 690 -8.69 1.68 -30.45
N PHE A 691 -8.37 2.26 -29.29
CA PHE A 691 -7.61 1.56 -28.24
C PHE A 691 -8.47 0.54 -27.45
N ASN A 692 -9.79 0.58 -27.64
CA ASN A 692 -10.76 -0.26 -26.95
C ASN A 692 -11.40 -1.32 -27.88
N ASN A 693 -11.32 -1.15 -29.20
CA ASN A 693 -12.05 -1.98 -30.16
C ASN A 693 -11.25 -3.24 -30.53
N LEU A 694 -11.84 -4.41 -30.25
CA LEU A 694 -11.23 -5.74 -30.25
C LEU A 694 -11.65 -6.55 -31.47
N ASN A 695 -11.28 -6.14 -32.69
CA ASN A 695 -11.43 -7.02 -33.85
C ASN A 695 -10.21 -7.96 -33.99
N GLY A 696 -9.95 -8.73 -32.92
CA GLY A 696 -9.15 -9.95 -32.91
C GLY A 696 -7.63 -9.79 -32.98
N GLU A 697 -6.95 -9.65 -31.82
CA GLU A 697 -5.56 -10.08 -31.50
C GLU A 697 -5.02 -9.43 -30.19
N ALA A 698 -5.80 -9.45 -29.10
CA ALA A 698 -5.54 -8.56 -27.95
C ALA A 698 -4.17 -8.70 -27.26
N LEU A 699 -3.26 -7.74 -27.48
CA LEU A 699 -2.93 -6.64 -26.54
C LEU A 699 -2.25 -5.49 -27.33
N PRO A 700 -2.84 -4.27 -27.33
CA PRO A 700 -2.66 -3.38 -26.18
C PRO A 700 -3.96 -2.62 -25.84
N LYS A 701 -4.76 -3.13 -24.89
CA LYS A 701 -5.71 -2.28 -24.15
C LYS A 701 -4.88 -1.23 -23.43
N LEU A 702 -4.88 -0.01 -23.94
CA LEU A 702 -4.49 1.13 -23.12
C LEU A 702 -5.54 1.25 -22.02
N PRO A 703 -5.16 1.62 -20.78
CA PRO A 703 -6.15 1.94 -19.77
C PRO A 703 -7.11 2.94 -20.41
N PRO A 704 -8.45 2.79 -20.27
CA PRO A 704 -9.36 3.83 -20.70
C PRO A 704 -8.91 5.08 -19.98
N THR A 705 -8.28 6.01 -20.70
CA THR A 705 -7.75 7.25 -20.15
C THR A 705 -8.96 8.10 -19.82
N GLY A 706 -9.63 7.79 -18.70
CA GLY A 706 -10.72 8.57 -18.14
C GLY A 706 -10.23 9.94 -17.66
N THR A 707 -8.92 10.14 -17.64
CA THR A 707 -8.26 11.43 -17.44
C THR A 707 -7.93 12.05 -18.81
N PRO A 708 -8.59 13.15 -19.21
CA PRO A 708 -8.18 13.93 -20.38
C PRO A 708 -6.74 14.42 -20.20
N GLY A 709 -5.84 14.18 -21.16
CA GLY A 709 -4.46 14.72 -21.14
C GLY A 709 -3.31 13.71 -21.26
N ASN A 710 -3.56 12.40 -21.34
CA ASN A 710 -2.50 11.38 -21.41
C ASN A 710 -2.52 10.64 -22.76
N ARG A 711 -2.63 11.39 -23.86
CA ARG A 711 -2.81 10.87 -25.23
C ARG A 711 -1.72 11.42 -26.15
N PRO A 712 -1.24 10.63 -27.13
CA PRO A 712 -0.34 11.13 -28.16
C PRO A 712 -0.98 12.32 -28.90
N THR A 713 -0.31 13.46 -28.89
CA THR A 713 -0.77 14.68 -29.57
C THR A 713 0.17 15.02 -30.71
N TYR A 714 -0.40 15.23 -31.90
CA TYR A 714 0.34 15.52 -33.13
C TYR A 714 0.05 16.94 -33.61
N PHE A 715 0.98 17.50 -34.38
CA PHE A 715 0.70 18.70 -35.16
C PHE A 715 -0.21 18.37 -36.34
N ALA A 716 -1.20 19.22 -36.62
CA ALA A 716 -2.15 19.03 -37.73
C ALA A 716 -2.67 20.35 -38.30
N THR A 717 -3.32 20.28 -39.48
CA THR A 717 -4.02 21.43 -40.11
C THR A 717 -5.44 21.65 -39.60
N PHE A 718 -5.94 20.74 -38.76
CA PHE A 718 -7.29 20.78 -38.18
C PHE A 718 -7.21 20.75 -36.64
N GLN A 719 -8.35 20.99 -35.99
CA GLN A 719 -8.46 20.82 -34.53
C GLN A 719 -9.40 19.66 -34.25
N ALA A 720 -8.90 18.68 -33.52
CA ALA A 720 -9.69 17.65 -32.88
C ALA A 720 -9.51 17.81 -31.37
N LYS A 721 -10.63 17.82 -30.64
CA LYS A 721 -10.66 18.15 -29.21
C LYS A 721 -9.73 17.20 -28.43
N ASP A 722 -8.72 17.77 -27.78
CA ASP A 722 -7.77 17.09 -26.88
C ASP A 722 -6.89 15.99 -27.52
N ALA A 723 -6.64 16.02 -28.84
CA ALA A 723 -5.83 15.01 -29.55
C ALA A 723 -4.85 15.56 -30.60
N PHE A 724 -5.08 16.77 -31.12
CA PHE A 724 -4.23 17.37 -32.15
C PHE A 724 -4.02 18.86 -31.87
N GLU A 725 -2.78 19.32 -32.07
CA GLU A 725 -2.37 20.71 -31.96
C GLU A 725 -2.33 21.33 -33.36
N ARG A 726 -2.99 22.47 -33.55
CA ARG A 726 -2.96 23.17 -34.84
C ARG A 726 -1.60 23.80 -35.06
N LEU A 727 -1.06 23.69 -36.27
CA LEU A 727 0.15 24.43 -36.68
C LEU A 727 -0.10 25.92 -36.90
N TYR A 728 -1.29 26.28 -37.39
CA TYR A 728 -1.66 27.65 -37.73
C TYR A 728 -3.05 27.97 -37.20
N SER A 729 -3.25 29.20 -36.75
CA SER A 729 -4.55 29.67 -36.28
C SER A 729 -5.49 29.97 -37.43
N ARG A 730 -6.80 29.80 -37.19
CA ARG A 730 -7.88 30.34 -38.04
C ARG A 730 -8.62 31.51 -37.37
N GLY A 731 -8.16 31.93 -36.20
CA GLY A 731 -8.80 32.94 -35.35
C GLY A 731 -7.79 33.95 -34.81
N THR A 732 -8.19 34.75 -33.81
CA THR A 732 -7.40 35.87 -33.27
C THR A 732 -6.30 35.47 -32.28
N ALA A 733 -6.31 34.23 -31.76
CA ALA A 733 -5.29 33.74 -30.84
C ALA A 733 -4.25 32.90 -31.61
N PRO A 734 -2.93 33.16 -31.46
CA PRO A 734 -1.90 32.35 -32.08
C PRO A 734 -1.83 30.95 -31.45
N THR A 735 -1.44 29.97 -32.26
CA THR A 735 -1.10 28.61 -31.84
C THR A 735 0.28 28.57 -31.16
N TRP A 736 0.62 27.46 -30.50
CA TRP A 736 1.94 27.30 -29.90
C TRP A 736 3.06 27.38 -30.94
N ALA A 737 2.88 26.81 -32.13
CA ALA A 737 3.87 26.83 -33.20
C ALA A 737 4.13 28.25 -33.71
N GLU A 738 3.06 29.03 -33.91
CA GLU A 738 3.17 30.46 -34.27
C GLU A 738 3.87 31.27 -33.16
N HIS A 739 3.57 30.98 -31.89
CA HIS A 739 4.24 31.62 -30.76
C HIS A 739 5.72 31.26 -30.67
N TRP A 740 6.07 29.99 -30.92
CA TRP A 740 7.45 29.51 -30.94
C TRP A 740 8.26 30.20 -32.03
N VAL A 741 7.75 30.27 -33.26
CA VAL A 741 8.40 30.98 -34.37
C VAL A 741 8.51 32.46 -34.07
N GLY A 742 7.47 33.10 -33.54
CA GLY A 742 7.51 34.51 -33.14
C GLY A 742 8.56 34.79 -32.05
N LYS A 743 8.67 33.90 -31.06
CA LYS A 743 9.69 33.99 -30.01
C LYS A 743 11.10 33.86 -30.57
N TRP A 744 11.31 32.89 -31.47
CA TRP A 744 12.57 32.71 -32.16
C TRP A 744 12.93 33.92 -33.03
N LEU A 745 12.01 34.45 -33.83
CA LEU A 745 12.22 35.66 -34.64
C LEU A 745 12.62 36.86 -33.78
N ARG A 746 11.91 37.09 -32.66
CA ARG A 746 12.20 38.19 -31.74
C ARG A 746 13.62 38.11 -31.15
N SER A 747 14.14 36.89 -30.97
CA SER A 747 15.51 36.69 -30.48
C SER A 747 16.60 37.05 -31.50
N ILE A 748 16.26 37.14 -32.80
CA ILE A 748 17.21 37.43 -33.88
C ILE A 748 17.08 38.88 -34.36
N ILE A 749 15.87 39.32 -34.71
CA ILE A 749 15.62 40.61 -35.35
C ILE A 749 14.94 41.65 -34.44
N GLY A 750 14.65 41.31 -33.18
CA GLY A 750 14.12 42.24 -32.17
C GLY A 750 12.63 42.60 -32.35
N GLU A 751 12.25 43.83 -31.97
CA GLU A 751 10.87 44.34 -32.02
C GLU A 751 10.18 44.26 -33.41
N PRO A 752 10.87 44.49 -34.55
CA PRO A 752 10.30 44.30 -35.90
C PRO A 752 9.72 42.91 -36.18
N ALA A 753 10.05 41.89 -35.38
CA ALA A 753 9.48 40.54 -35.50
C ALA A 753 7.96 40.49 -35.28
N LYS A 754 7.37 41.48 -34.57
CA LYS A 754 5.94 41.49 -34.23
C LYS A 754 5.01 41.69 -35.43
N ASP A 755 5.52 42.28 -36.51
CA ASP A 755 4.75 42.62 -37.71
C ASP A 755 4.84 41.52 -38.80
N LEU A 756 5.57 40.43 -38.55
CA LEU A 756 5.74 39.33 -39.48
C LEU A 756 4.71 38.21 -39.24
N ASP A 757 4.14 37.70 -40.33
CA ASP A 757 3.29 36.51 -40.28
C ASP A 757 4.14 35.24 -40.14
N PRO A 758 4.00 34.46 -39.04
CA PRO A 758 4.77 33.22 -38.85
C PRO A 758 4.32 32.07 -39.77
N ALA A 759 3.12 32.11 -40.36
CA ALA A 759 2.57 30.95 -41.08
C ALA A 759 3.42 30.49 -42.29
N PRO A 760 3.90 31.38 -43.20
CA PRO A 760 4.75 30.97 -44.32
C PRO A 760 6.09 30.36 -43.87
N ILE A 761 6.62 30.83 -42.74
CA ILE A 761 7.86 30.30 -42.16
C ILE A 761 7.61 28.88 -41.65
N ILE A 762 6.51 28.64 -40.95
CA ILE A 762 6.13 27.29 -40.48
C ILE A 762 5.99 26.32 -41.66
N GLU A 763 5.39 26.73 -42.77
CA GLU A 763 5.28 25.87 -43.97
C GLU A 763 6.65 25.46 -44.53
N ARG A 764 7.63 26.38 -44.56
CA ARG A 764 9.01 26.06 -44.96
C ARG A 764 9.71 25.14 -43.97
N ILE A 765 9.51 25.34 -42.67
CA ILE A 765 10.05 24.45 -41.63
C ILE A 765 9.50 23.03 -41.82
N VAL A 766 8.18 22.89 -41.97
CA VAL A 766 7.52 21.60 -42.16
C VAL A 766 8.00 20.93 -43.44
N GLY A 767 8.15 21.67 -44.54
CA GLY A 767 8.72 21.16 -45.80
C GLY A 767 10.12 20.58 -45.60
N ALA A 768 11.04 21.35 -45.01
CA ALA A 768 12.42 20.90 -44.75
C ALA A 768 12.49 19.68 -43.82
N LEU A 769 11.61 19.60 -42.81
CA LEU A 769 11.53 18.45 -41.89
C LEU A 769 10.98 17.19 -42.55
N VAL A 770 10.07 17.32 -43.51
CA VAL A 770 9.55 16.18 -44.29
C VAL A 770 10.58 15.73 -45.34
N ASP A 771 11.23 16.67 -46.04
CA ASP A 771 12.22 16.37 -47.10
C ASP A 771 13.53 15.77 -46.55
N SER A 772 13.86 16.08 -45.30
CA SER A 772 14.95 15.43 -44.57
C SER A 772 14.58 14.03 -44.04
N GLY A 773 13.29 13.70 -43.98
CA GLY A 773 12.80 12.44 -43.42
C GLY A 773 12.73 12.42 -41.90
N LEU A 774 12.88 13.56 -41.21
CA LEU A 774 12.67 13.66 -39.76
C LEU A 774 11.18 13.56 -39.40
N TRP A 775 10.31 14.19 -40.20
CA TRP A 775 8.86 14.17 -40.02
C TRP A 775 8.19 13.35 -41.11
N LEU A 776 7.18 12.58 -40.71
CA LEU A 776 6.29 11.83 -41.60
C LEU A 776 4.96 12.58 -41.70
N ARG A 777 4.46 12.72 -42.94
CA ARG A 777 3.18 13.35 -43.24
C ARG A 777 2.09 12.29 -43.40
N HIS A 778 1.04 12.39 -42.60
CA HIS A 778 -0.14 11.53 -42.62
C HIS A 778 -1.30 12.26 -43.31
N GLU A 779 -1.84 11.65 -44.36
CA GLU A 779 -3.00 12.18 -45.08
C GLU A 779 -4.29 11.61 -44.46
N ILE A 780 -5.10 12.48 -43.84
CA ILE A 780 -6.32 12.05 -43.14
C ILE A 780 -7.50 11.89 -44.12
N SER A 781 -7.63 12.82 -45.07
CA SER A 781 -8.70 12.79 -46.06
C SER A 781 -8.29 13.59 -47.31
N LYS A 782 -8.25 12.89 -48.46
CA LYS A 782 -7.89 13.44 -49.78
C LYS A 782 -8.82 14.56 -50.24
N SER A 783 -10.08 14.57 -49.81
CA SER A 783 -11.07 15.56 -50.23
C SER A 783 -11.08 16.84 -49.38
N SER A 784 -10.50 16.83 -48.17
CA SER A 784 -10.51 17.96 -47.24
C SER A 784 -9.15 18.66 -47.07
N GLY A 785 -8.06 18.11 -47.64
CA GLY A 785 -6.72 18.71 -47.51
C GLY A 785 -6.21 18.72 -46.07
N GLU A 786 -6.64 17.74 -45.26
CA GLU A 786 -6.28 17.64 -43.85
C GLU A 786 -5.08 16.71 -43.65
N TYR A 787 -4.03 17.24 -42.99
CA TYR A 787 -2.78 16.54 -42.73
C TYR A 787 -2.44 16.54 -41.24
N ALA A 788 -1.73 15.51 -40.81
CA ALA A 788 -1.06 15.44 -39.51
C ALA A 788 0.41 15.04 -39.68
N TRP A 789 1.26 15.43 -38.74
CA TRP A 789 2.70 15.15 -38.78
C TRP A 789 3.17 14.43 -37.52
N SER A 790 4.06 13.47 -37.71
CA SER A 790 4.72 12.71 -36.64
C SER A 790 6.22 12.66 -36.85
N LEU A 791 6.99 12.53 -35.78
CA LEU A 791 8.42 12.28 -35.83
C LEU A 791 8.69 10.83 -36.24
N ASP A 792 9.67 10.58 -37.12
CA ASP A 792 10.07 9.21 -37.48
C ASP A 792 10.89 8.57 -36.35
N ALA A 793 10.37 7.51 -35.75
CA ALA A 793 11.04 6.78 -34.66
C ALA A 793 12.41 6.21 -35.05
N ARG A 794 12.68 6.00 -36.36
CA ARG A 794 14.00 5.57 -36.87
C ARG A 794 15.05 6.67 -36.85
N ARG A 795 14.62 7.94 -36.73
CA ARG A 795 15.50 9.11 -36.69
C ARG A 795 15.63 9.72 -35.30
N LEU A 796 15.01 9.10 -34.29
CA LEU A 796 15.14 9.46 -32.89
C LEU A 796 16.07 8.44 -32.22
N LEU A 797 17.26 8.88 -31.81
CA LEU A 797 18.29 8.06 -31.21
C LEU A 797 18.28 8.20 -29.69
N VAL A 798 18.55 7.10 -28.99
CA VAL A 798 18.61 7.01 -27.52
C VAL A 798 20.03 6.66 -27.11
N SER A 799 20.55 7.38 -26.11
CA SER A 799 21.90 7.19 -25.54
C SER A 799 21.84 7.00 -24.03
N THR A 800 22.81 6.29 -23.46
CA THR A 800 23.00 6.18 -21.99
C THR A 800 23.62 7.46 -21.40
N GLU A 801 24.24 8.31 -22.23
CA GLU A 801 24.81 9.56 -21.78
C GLU A 801 23.80 10.71 -21.93
N ALA A 802 23.31 11.20 -20.79
CA ALA A 802 22.41 12.35 -20.75
C ALA A 802 23.12 13.65 -20.38
N ALA A 803 22.58 14.76 -20.88
CA ALA A 803 22.91 16.12 -20.48
C ALA A 803 21.62 16.91 -20.19
N ASP A 804 21.62 17.65 -19.08
CA ASP A 804 20.49 18.46 -18.64
C ASP A 804 20.69 19.94 -18.97
N HIS A 805 19.61 20.56 -19.44
CA HIS A 805 19.57 21.95 -19.88
C HIS A 805 18.55 22.71 -19.06
N GLY A 806 18.98 23.75 -18.35
CA GLY A 806 18.11 24.59 -17.52
C GLY A 806 17.84 25.93 -18.19
N CYS A 807 16.57 26.36 -18.22
CA CYS A 807 16.24 27.72 -18.64
C CYS A 807 16.71 28.71 -17.56
N GLN A 808 17.55 29.66 -17.95
CA GLN A 808 18.15 30.66 -17.04
C GLN A 808 17.14 31.57 -16.32
N THR A 809 15.91 31.67 -16.81
CA THR A 809 14.88 32.56 -16.25
C THR A 809 13.82 31.80 -15.47
N CYS A 810 13.28 30.71 -16.00
CA CYS A 810 12.12 30.04 -15.37
C CYS A 810 12.42 28.65 -14.80
N GLY A 811 13.67 28.21 -14.88
CA GLY A 811 14.13 26.91 -14.36
C GLY A 811 13.55 25.70 -15.10
N HIS A 812 12.84 25.87 -16.22
CA HIS A 812 12.37 24.74 -17.02
C HIS A 812 13.57 23.89 -17.48
N GLN A 813 13.51 22.58 -17.27
CA GLN A 813 14.59 21.66 -17.63
C GLN A 813 14.25 20.89 -18.91
N VAL A 814 15.25 20.55 -19.72
CA VAL A 814 15.15 19.60 -20.84
C VAL A 814 16.35 18.65 -20.74
N THR A 815 16.15 17.36 -21.01
CA THR A 815 17.22 16.36 -20.96
C THR A 815 17.43 15.79 -22.35
N THR A 816 18.66 15.80 -22.83
CA THR A 816 19.03 15.28 -24.16
C THR A 816 20.22 14.35 -24.07
N SER A 817 20.59 13.71 -25.19
CA SER A 817 21.91 13.07 -25.27
C SER A 817 23.03 14.08 -25.03
N ARG A 818 24.13 13.65 -24.42
CA ARG A 818 25.33 14.46 -24.19
C ARG A 818 26.00 14.86 -25.51
N SER A 819 25.89 14.05 -26.56
CA SER A 819 26.47 14.34 -27.88
C SER A 819 25.96 15.64 -28.51
N VAL A 820 24.73 16.07 -28.14
CA VAL A 820 24.09 17.28 -28.69
C VAL A 820 24.01 18.43 -27.70
N GLU A 821 24.77 18.38 -26.60
CA GLU A 821 24.72 19.38 -25.54
C GLU A 821 24.91 20.81 -26.06
N GLN A 822 25.89 21.02 -26.95
CA GLN A 822 26.18 22.34 -27.51
C GLN A 822 25.02 22.90 -28.36
N ARG A 823 24.17 22.05 -28.97
CA ARG A 823 23.02 22.50 -29.77
C ARG A 823 21.95 23.19 -28.93
N TRP A 824 21.84 22.78 -27.67
CA TRP A 824 20.82 23.29 -26.75
C TRP A 824 21.20 24.62 -26.11
N LYS A 825 22.47 25.01 -26.20
CA LYS A 825 22.97 26.29 -25.70
C LYS A 825 22.33 27.45 -26.46
N GLY A 826 21.55 28.26 -25.75
CA GLY A 826 20.87 29.44 -26.31
C GLY A 826 19.53 29.15 -26.98
N VAL A 827 19.04 27.90 -27.00
CA VAL A 827 17.69 27.58 -27.48
C VAL A 827 16.66 28.35 -26.65
N PRO A 828 15.69 29.05 -27.27
CA PRO A 828 14.62 29.71 -26.53
C PRO A 828 13.84 28.72 -25.66
N CYS A 829 13.46 29.12 -24.45
CA CYS A 829 12.66 28.28 -23.55
C CYS A 829 11.35 27.81 -24.20
N LEU A 830 11.00 26.53 -24.01
CA LEU A 830 9.78 25.91 -24.60
C LEU A 830 8.47 26.39 -23.94
N ARG A 831 8.56 26.99 -22.75
CA ARG A 831 7.38 27.59 -22.08
C ARG A 831 6.89 28.81 -22.85
N HIS A 832 5.59 28.83 -23.12
CA HIS A 832 4.90 29.82 -23.95
C HIS A 832 5.27 31.28 -23.62
N LYS A 833 5.19 31.69 -22.35
CA LYS A 833 5.40 33.10 -21.93
C LYS A 833 6.80 33.44 -21.40
N CYS A 834 7.73 32.48 -21.36
CA CYS A 834 9.05 32.74 -20.78
C CYS A 834 9.99 33.31 -21.85
N PRO A 835 10.68 34.44 -21.64
CA PRO A 835 11.65 34.96 -22.61
C PRO A 835 13.05 34.33 -22.49
N GLY A 836 13.31 33.51 -21.47
CA GLY A 836 14.62 32.92 -21.21
C GLY A 836 15.07 31.91 -22.27
N HIS A 837 16.35 31.53 -22.15
CA HIS A 837 17.04 30.56 -23.00
C HIS A 837 17.64 29.42 -22.15
N TYR A 838 17.86 28.27 -22.76
CA TYR A 838 18.51 27.12 -22.11
C TYR A 838 20.02 27.28 -22.07
N LEU A 839 20.60 26.89 -20.94
CA LEU A 839 22.04 26.75 -20.71
C LEU A 839 22.33 25.31 -20.27
N SER A 840 23.53 24.82 -20.61
CA SER A 840 24.05 23.57 -20.02
C SER A 840 24.05 23.69 -18.51
N SER A 841 23.40 22.74 -17.84
CA SER A 841 23.44 22.65 -16.39
C SER A 841 24.69 21.90 -15.98
N ALA A 842 25.58 22.54 -15.21
CA ALA A 842 26.75 21.87 -14.61
C ALA A 842 26.37 20.91 -13.47
N VAL A 843 25.08 20.85 -13.10
CA VAL A 843 24.58 19.89 -12.12
C VAL A 843 24.64 18.51 -12.75
N THR A 844 25.69 17.75 -12.44
CA THR A 844 25.68 16.30 -12.58
C THR A 844 24.52 15.78 -11.74
N ASN A 845 23.43 15.42 -12.41
CA ASN A 845 22.32 14.75 -11.75
C ASN A 845 22.78 13.33 -11.39
N ASP A 846 23.52 13.20 -10.28
CA ASP A 846 23.57 11.97 -9.49
C ASP A 846 22.16 11.77 -8.90
N SER A 847 21.25 11.37 -9.79
CA SER A 847 19.86 11.14 -9.47
C SER A 847 19.76 9.75 -8.86
N PHE A 848 19.25 9.69 -7.63
CA PHE A 848 18.89 8.42 -6.98
C PHE A 848 18.19 7.42 -7.91
N PHE A 849 17.23 7.89 -8.72
CA PHE A 849 16.53 7.03 -9.67
C PHE A 849 17.40 6.61 -10.85
N GLY A 850 18.33 7.46 -11.28
CA GLY A 850 19.28 7.13 -12.33
C GLY A 850 20.18 5.98 -11.91
N ASP A 851 20.71 6.01 -10.69
CA ASP A 851 21.50 4.92 -10.12
C ASP A 851 20.67 3.65 -9.94
N LEU A 852 19.43 3.78 -9.47
CA LEU A 852 18.50 2.65 -9.36
C LEU A 852 18.25 1.96 -10.71
N TYR A 853 18.16 2.72 -11.81
CA TYR A 853 17.98 2.14 -13.14
C TYR A 853 19.27 1.55 -13.72
N ARG A 854 20.42 2.18 -13.46
CA ARG A 854 21.75 1.72 -13.91
C ARG A 854 22.18 0.42 -13.24
N LYS A 855 22.05 0.37 -11.92
CA LYS A 855 22.57 -0.75 -11.08
C LYS A 855 21.48 -1.73 -10.64
N GLY A 856 20.21 -1.40 -10.84
CA GLY A 856 19.11 -2.16 -10.23
C GLY A 856 18.85 -3.54 -10.84
N ASP A 857 18.39 -4.45 -10.00
CA ASP A 857 17.91 -5.77 -10.38
C ASP A 857 16.56 -5.70 -11.10
N VAL A 858 16.38 -6.57 -12.10
CA VAL A 858 15.11 -6.70 -12.83
C VAL A 858 14.26 -7.77 -12.15
N VAL A 859 13.64 -7.39 -11.03
CA VAL A 859 12.81 -8.27 -10.21
C VAL A 859 11.38 -7.76 -10.13
N ARG A 860 10.43 -8.54 -10.67
CA ARG A 860 9.00 -8.23 -10.55
C ARG A 860 8.53 -8.44 -9.10
N MET A 861 8.10 -7.35 -8.46
CA MET A 861 7.37 -7.41 -7.20
C MET A 861 5.87 -7.54 -7.49
N ARG A 862 5.29 -8.67 -7.11
CA ARG A 862 3.84 -8.90 -7.05
C ARG A 862 3.41 -8.83 -5.60
N ALA A 863 2.51 -7.88 -5.33
CA ALA A 863 1.90 -7.72 -4.02
C ALA A 863 0.50 -8.35 -4.00
N ALA A 864 0.19 -9.06 -2.93
CA ALA A 864 -1.15 -9.53 -2.62
C ALA A 864 -1.56 -9.05 -1.23
N GLU A 865 -2.86 -8.92 -1.01
CA GLU A 865 -3.36 -8.66 0.33
C GLU A 865 -3.37 -9.96 1.15
N HIS A 866 -3.18 -9.85 2.46
CA HIS A 866 -3.44 -10.93 3.41
C HIS A 866 -4.29 -10.36 4.54
N THR A 867 -5.58 -10.66 4.47
CA THR A 867 -6.59 -10.05 5.34
C THR A 867 -7.62 -11.08 5.77
N GLY A 868 -8.34 -10.78 6.85
CA GLY A 868 -9.45 -11.63 7.31
C GLY A 868 -10.64 -11.71 6.34
N MET A 869 -10.67 -10.88 5.29
CA MET A 869 -11.71 -10.91 4.26
C MET A 869 -11.48 -11.99 3.19
N LEU A 870 -10.24 -12.49 3.07
CA LEU A 870 -9.92 -13.52 2.11
C LEU A 870 -10.38 -14.90 2.60
N ASP A 871 -10.93 -15.69 1.68
CA ASP A 871 -11.27 -17.07 1.97
C ASP A 871 -10.02 -17.90 2.31
N ARG A 872 -10.24 -19.00 3.03
CA ARG A 872 -9.15 -19.86 3.50
C ARG A 872 -8.30 -20.42 2.34
N PRO A 873 -8.87 -20.97 1.25
CA PRO A 873 -8.07 -21.48 0.13
C PRO A 873 -7.18 -20.42 -0.52
N THR A 874 -7.67 -19.18 -0.64
CA THR A 874 -6.86 -18.08 -1.19
C THR A 874 -5.72 -17.70 -0.26
N ARG A 875 -5.95 -17.60 1.06
CA ARG A 875 -4.88 -17.33 2.04
C ARG A 875 -3.80 -18.41 2.03
N GLU A 876 -4.19 -19.69 2.08
CA GLU A 876 -3.24 -20.81 2.04
C GLU A 876 -2.43 -20.84 0.74
N ARG A 877 -3.04 -20.51 -0.41
CA ARG A 877 -2.32 -20.39 -1.68
C ARG A 877 -1.30 -19.24 -1.65
N ILE A 878 -1.71 -18.06 -1.18
CA ILE A 878 -0.83 -16.88 -1.08
C ILE A 878 0.36 -17.15 -0.16
N GLU A 879 0.12 -17.77 1.00
CA GLU A 879 1.16 -18.17 1.95
C GLU A 879 2.15 -19.16 1.31
N LYS A 880 1.65 -20.18 0.59
CA LYS A 880 2.49 -21.15 -0.13
C LYS A 880 3.32 -20.51 -1.25
N GLU A 881 2.73 -19.60 -2.04
CA GLU A 881 3.44 -18.82 -3.06
C GLU A 881 4.57 -17.99 -2.43
N PHE A 882 4.28 -17.33 -1.31
CA PHE A 882 5.23 -16.47 -0.60
C PHE A 882 6.37 -17.25 0.08
N MET A 883 6.08 -18.41 0.67
CA MET A 883 7.05 -19.25 1.40
C MET A 883 8.00 -20.03 0.51
N ARG A 884 7.76 -20.10 -0.81
CA ARG A 884 8.60 -20.87 -1.74
C ARG A 884 10.06 -20.44 -1.63
N LYS A 885 10.97 -21.42 -1.49
CA LYS A 885 12.42 -21.19 -1.37
C LYS A 885 13.01 -20.57 -2.65
N GLU A 886 12.66 -21.14 -3.79
CA GLU A 886 12.99 -20.60 -5.12
C GLU A 886 11.74 -19.98 -5.74
N PRO A 887 11.54 -18.65 -5.63
CA PRO A 887 10.32 -18.01 -6.10
C PRO A 887 10.27 -17.96 -7.63
N LEU A 888 9.15 -18.40 -8.19
CA LEU A 888 8.81 -18.25 -9.60
C LEU A 888 8.49 -16.79 -9.94
N SER A 889 8.47 -16.45 -11.23
CA SER A 889 8.21 -15.08 -11.69
C SER A 889 6.77 -14.61 -11.47
N THR A 890 5.84 -15.54 -11.27
CA THR A 890 4.43 -15.23 -10.98
C THR A 890 4.12 -15.17 -9.48
N ASP A 891 5.06 -15.57 -8.63
CA ASP A 891 4.85 -15.69 -7.20
C ASP A 891 4.69 -14.32 -6.55
N ILE A 892 3.96 -14.32 -5.45
CA ILE A 892 3.80 -13.17 -4.57
C ILE A 892 5.09 -12.98 -3.79
N ARG A 893 5.66 -11.78 -3.86
CA ARG A 893 6.89 -11.41 -3.14
C ARG A 893 6.66 -10.32 -2.10
N MET A 894 5.46 -9.75 -2.07
CA MET A 894 5.09 -8.75 -1.10
C MET A 894 3.69 -9.03 -0.56
N LEU A 895 3.54 -9.04 0.75
CA LEU A 895 2.24 -9.18 1.40
C LEU A 895 1.84 -7.87 2.06
N SER A 896 0.67 -7.36 1.68
CA SER A 896 0.03 -6.23 2.33
C SER A 896 -0.95 -6.77 3.36
N CYS A 897 -0.52 -6.75 4.62
CA CYS A 897 -1.16 -7.51 5.69
C CYS A 897 -1.89 -6.60 6.67
N THR A 898 -2.89 -7.16 7.35
CA THR A 898 -3.52 -6.57 8.53
C THR A 898 -2.96 -7.21 9.81
N PRO A 899 -3.47 -6.90 11.02
CA PRO A 899 -3.08 -7.61 12.26
C PRO A 899 -3.25 -9.13 12.22
N THR A 900 -3.92 -9.68 11.20
CA THR A 900 -3.97 -11.14 10.96
C THR A 900 -2.59 -11.80 10.85
N MET A 901 -1.56 -11.04 10.46
CA MET A 901 -0.18 -11.50 10.37
C MET A 901 0.70 -11.06 11.57
N GLU A 902 0.11 -10.43 12.60
CA GLU A 902 0.75 -10.22 13.90
C GLU A 902 0.82 -11.50 14.72
N MET A 903 -0.12 -12.42 14.49
CA MET A 903 -0.15 -13.73 15.13
C MET A 903 0.96 -14.63 14.61
N GLY A 904 1.46 -15.56 15.44
CA GLY A 904 2.57 -16.51 15.23
C GLY A 904 2.59 -17.40 13.97
N VAL A 905 1.91 -17.06 12.88
CA VAL A 905 1.97 -17.75 11.58
C VAL A 905 3.42 -17.77 11.07
N ASP A 906 3.91 -18.97 10.77
CA ASP A 906 5.20 -19.14 10.10
C ASP A 906 5.03 -18.92 8.59
N VAL A 907 5.56 -17.80 8.11
CA VAL A 907 5.62 -17.44 6.68
C VAL A 907 7.04 -17.50 6.12
N GLY A 908 7.89 -18.27 6.79
CA GLY A 908 9.30 -18.39 6.46
C GLY A 908 10.13 -17.20 6.94
N ALA A 909 11.33 -17.11 6.39
CA ALA A 909 12.31 -16.12 6.81
C ALA A 909 12.16 -14.84 5.98
N LEU A 910 12.07 -13.70 6.68
CA LEU A 910 11.97 -12.36 6.09
C LEU A 910 13.08 -11.46 6.63
N SER A 911 13.61 -10.61 5.78
CA SER A 911 14.63 -9.62 6.16
C SER A 911 14.05 -8.20 6.24
N THR A 912 12.91 -7.93 5.59
CA THR A 912 12.29 -6.60 5.56
C THR A 912 10.83 -6.61 6.01
N VAL A 913 10.50 -5.75 6.97
CA VAL A 913 9.14 -5.43 7.40
C VAL A 913 8.88 -3.93 7.22
N LEU A 914 7.70 -3.58 6.74
CA LEU A 914 7.23 -2.20 6.59
C LEU A 914 5.97 -2.00 7.43
N LEU A 915 5.91 -0.91 8.17
CA LEU A 915 4.74 -0.44 8.89
C LEU A 915 4.24 0.80 8.17
N CYS A 916 3.07 0.71 7.54
CA CYS A 916 2.53 1.80 6.73
C CYS A 916 1.71 2.83 7.54
N SER A 917 1.79 2.71 8.86
CA SER A 917 1.27 3.56 9.93
C SER A 917 2.04 3.18 11.20
N VAL A 918 2.10 4.07 12.19
CA VAL A 918 2.59 3.70 13.51
C VAL A 918 1.54 2.76 14.15
N PRO A 919 1.92 1.54 14.58
CA PRO A 919 1.03 0.63 15.28
C PRO A 919 0.36 1.29 16.50
N PRO A 920 -0.86 0.86 16.86
CA PRO A 920 -1.60 1.46 17.96
C PRO A 920 -0.91 1.27 19.31
N GLU A 921 -0.29 0.10 19.55
CA GLU A 921 0.42 -0.18 20.79
C GLU A 921 1.84 -0.73 20.56
N GLN A 922 2.69 -0.60 21.59
CA GLN A 922 4.07 -1.10 21.60
C GLN A 922 4.13 -2.62 21.37
N ALA A 923 3.17 -3.38 21.91
CA ALA A 923 3.08 -4.82 21.71
C ALA A 923 2.89 -5.16 20.22
N ASN A 924 1.98 -4.47 19.52
CA ASN A 924 1.77 -4.65 18.08
C ASN A 924 3.05 -4.31 17.31
N TYR A 925 3.73 -3.23 17.69
CA TYR A 925 5.00 -2.84 17.05
C TYR A 925 6.04 -3.97 17.12
N LEU A 926 6.30 -4.48 18.32
CA LEU A 926 7.30 -5.53 18.54
C LEU A 926 6.94 -6.82 17.78
N GLN A 927 5.66 -7.20 17.73
CA GLN A 927 5.20 -8.38 17.01
C GLN A 927 5.33 -8.24 15.50
N ARG A 928 4.95 -7.09 14.94
CA ARG A 928 5.06 -6.83 13.50
C ARG A 928 6.52 -6.81 13.06
N VAL A 929 7.37 -6.06 13.76
CA VAL A 929 8.80 -5.95 13.42
C VAL A 929 9.55 -7.27 13.69
N GLY A 930 9.14 -8.03 14.70
CA GLY A 930 9.66 -9.38 14.99
C GLY A 930 9.39 -10.44 13.91
N ARG A 931 8.64 -10.10 12.85
CA ARG A 931 8.51 -10.96 11.66
C ARG A 931 9.78 -10.99 10.81
N GLY A 932 10.59 -9.93 10.87
CA GLY A 932 11.88 -9.84 10.20
C GLY A 932 13.03 -10.41 11.05
N GLY A 933 14.09 -10.88 10.40
CA GLY A 933 15.36 -11.29 11.04
C GLY A 933 15.50 -12.79 11.32
N ARG A 934 14.55 -13.62 10.87
CA ARG A 934 14.57 -15.07 11.13
C ARG A 934 15.60 -15.84 10.29
N ARG A 935 16.07 -15.29 9.17
CA ARG A 935 16.96 -15.97 8.22
C ARG A 935 18.40 -16.03 8.72
N ASP A 936 18.91 -14.89 9.12
CA ASP A 936 20.32 -14.62 9.36
C ASP A 936 20.56 -13.69 10.56
N GLY A 937 19.50 -13.33 11.30
CA GLY A 937 19.57 -12.39 12.41
C GLY A 937 19.48 -10.92 12.01
N ASN A 938 19.44 -10.61 10.71
CA ASN A 938 19.43 -9.23 10.21
C ASN A 938 18.02 -8.81 9.77
N SER A 939 17.56 -7.63 10.19
CA SER A 939 16.29 -7.09 9.72
C SER A 939 16.29 -5.58 9.52
N LEU A 940 15.48 -5.16 8.54
CA LEU A 940 15.12 -3.78 8.29
C LEU A 940 13.64 -3.57 8.61
N ALA A 941 13.35 -2.62 9.49
CA ALA A 941 12.01 -2.13 9.78
C ALA A 941 11.84 -0.72 9.23
N LEU A 942 10.89 -0.52 8.30
CA LEU A 942 10.53 0.81 7.80
C LEU A 942 9.19 1.23 8.39
N THR A 943 9.17 2.27 9.21
CA THR A 943 7.95 2.80 9.81
C THR A 943 7.57 4.13 9.17
N VAL A 944 6.36 4.24 8.63
CA VAL A 944 5.84 5.46 8.00
C VAL A 944 4.72 6.04 8.86
N ALA A 945 5.00 7.14 9.55
CA ALA A 945 4.05 7.89 10.35
C ALA A 945 3.09 8.70 9.46
N THR A 946 1.79 8.53 9.67
CA THR A 946 0.74 9.30 9.00
C THR A 946 0.59 10.70 9.62
N SER A 947 -0.36 11.50 9.11
CA SER A 947 -0.72 12.79 9.72
C SER A 947 -1.58 12.68 10.98
N ASP A 948 -1.82 11.48 11.51
CA ASP A 948 -2.62 11.28 12.71
C ASP A 948 -1.85 11.71 13.96
N SER A 949 -2.56 12.25 14.96
CA SER A 949 -1.92 12.78 16.17
C SER A 949 -1.12 11.72 16.94
N HIS A 950 -1.61 10.47 16.93
CA HIS A 950 -0.92 9.30 17.48
C HIS A 950 0.44 9.08 16.81
N ASP A 951 0.45 8.94 15.49
CA ASP A 951 1.65 8.69 14.68
C ASP A 951 2.68 9.82 14.84
N LEU A 952 2.23 11.08 14.81
CA LEU A 952 3.12 12.23 14.94
C LEU A 952 3.78 12.31 16.32
N SER A 953 3.05 11.99 17.39
CA SER A 953 3.61 11.97 18.75
C SER A 953 4.73 10.93 18.90
N TYR A 954 4.54 9.74 18.32
CA TYR A 954 5.59 8.71 18.32
C TYR A 954 6.70 8.99 17.31
N TYR A 955 6.43 9.69 16.21
CA TYR A 955 7.47 10.13 15.29
C TYR A 955 8.43 11.14 15.92
N GLU A 956 7.92 12.05 16.77
CA GLU A 956 8.76 12.97 17.55
C GLU A 956 9.57 12.26 18.66
N MET A 957 9.05 11.14 19.19
CA MET A 957 9.70 10.37 20.24
C MET A 957 9.71 8.86 19.94
N PRO A 958 10.43 8.39 18.89
CA PRO A 958 10.37 6.99 18.44
C PRO A 958 10.80 6.02 19.55
N LEU A 959 11.79 6.42 20.35
CA LEU A 959 12.28 5.62 21.48
C LEU A 959 11.19 5.22 22.47
N LYS A 960 10.09 5.99 22.63
CA LYS A 960 8.96 5.58 23.49
C LYS A 960 8.20 4.37 22.94
N MET A 961 8.10 4.24 21.62
CA MET A 961 7.50 3.06 20.98
C MET A 961 8.44 1.86 21.08
N LEU A 962 9.75 2.10 20.90
CA LEU A 962 10.78 1.06 20.84
C LEU A 962 11.23 0.53 22.20
N ALA A 963 11.25 1.37 23.24
CA ALA A 963 11.65 1.00 24.59
C ALA A 963 10.58 0.16 25.31
N GLY A 964 9.32 0.20 24.85
CA GLY A 964 8.28 -0.79 25.09
C GLY A 964 8.11 -1.28 26.54
N GLU A 965 7.47 -0.50 27.41
CA GLU A 965 6.79 -1.08 28.57
C GLU A 965 5.44 -1.64 28.10
N VAL A 966 5.40 -2.95 27.83
CA VAL A 966 4.16 -3.63 27.45
C VAL A 966 3.26 -3.71 28.69
N ARG A 967 2.11 -3.03 28.64
CA ARG A 967 1.11 -3.10 29.70
C ARG A 967 0.52 -4.50 29.77
N MET A 968 0.30 -4.99 30.98
CA MET A 968 -0.38 -6.27 31.15
C MET A 968 -1.87 -6.14 30.84
N PRO A 969 -2.46 -7.13 30.15
CA PRO A 969 -3.90 -7.20 29.97
C PRO A 969 -4.62 -7.29 31.31
N ALA A 970 -5.84 -6.74 31.37
CA ALA A 970 -6.71 -6.74 32.53
C ALA A 970 -7.88 -7.73 32.37
N ILE A 971 -8.20 -8.46 33.44
CA ILE A 971 -9.32 -9.41 33.48
C ILE A 971 -10.31 -8.98 34.56
N PHE A 972 -11.59 -9.00 34.22
CA PHE A 972 -12.67 -8.53 35.08
C PHE A 972 -13.68 -9.65 35.36
N LEU A 973 -13.30 -10.62 36.21
CA LEU A 973 -14.14 -11.77 36.58
C LEU A 973 -15.51 -11.41 37.18
N ARG A 974 -15.70 -10.16 37.62
CA ARG A 974 -16.96 -9.66 38.22
C ARG A 974 -17.90 -8.98 37.21
N ALA A 975 -17.57 -8.99 35.91
CA ALA A 975 -18.39 -8.34 34.90
C ALA A 975 -19.75 -9.07 34.74
N PRO A 976 -20.91 -8.43 35.07
CA PRO A 976 -22.19 -9.12 35.12
C PRO A 976 -22.61 -9.76 33.79
N ALA A 977 -22.43 -9.05 32.66
CA ALA A 977 -22.76 -9.56 31.34
C ALA A 977 -21.94 -10.79 30.95
N VAL A 978 -20.66 -10.85 31.36
CA VAL A 978 -19.79 -12.01 31.11
C VAL A 978 -20.21 -13.21 31.94
N LEU A 979 -20.53 -12.97 33.22
CA LEU A 979 -21.01 -14.02 34.11
C LEU A 979 -22.37 -14.58 33.66
N GLU A 980 -23.30 -13.75 33.19
CA GLU A 980 -24.61 -14.19 32.66
C GLU A 980 -24.48 -15.18 31.49
N ARG A 981 -23.67 -14.83 30.47
CA ARG A 981 -23.47 -15.71 29.31
C ARG A 981 -22.69 -16.97 29.65
N GLN A 982 -21.70 -16.89 30.55
CA GLN A 982 -20.94 -18.06 31.01
C GLN A 982 -21.79 -19.00 31.87
N LEU A 983 -22.68 -18.45 32.71
CA LEU A 983 -23.65 -19.22 33.49
C LEU A 983 -24.67 -19.90 32.57
N THR A 984 -25.12 -19.23 31.51
CA THR A 984 -25.98 -19.83 30.49
C THR A 984 -25.30 -21.01 29.81
N ALA A 985 -24.05 -20.85 29.37
CA ALA A 985 -23.28 -21.93 28.77
C ALA A 985 -22.99 -23.06 29.76
N PHE A 986 -22.76 -22.77 31.05
CA PHE A 986 -22.63 -23.77 32.10
C PHE A 986 -23.92 -24.57 32.32
N CYS A 987 -25.09 -23.93 32.29
CA CYS A 987 -26.37 -24.62 32.39
C CYS A 987 -26.57 -25.61 31.22
N ILE A 988 -26.24 -25.20 30.00
CA ILE A 988 -26.30 -26.06 28.81
C ILE A 988 -25.30 -27.22 28.92
N ASP A 989 -24.06 -26.94 29.36
CA ASP A 989 -23.03 -27.96 29.58
C ASP A 989 -23.50 -29.05 30.57
N ARG A 990 -24.04 -28.65 31.74
CA ARG A 990 -24.60 -29.60 32.72
C ARG A 990 -25.83 -30.35 32.21
N TRP A 991 -26.65 -29.72 31.37
CA TRP A 991 -27.79 -30.38 30.73
C TRP A 991 -27.31 -31.50 29.78
N VAL A 992 -26.29 -31.21 28.96
CA VAL A 992 -25.67 -32.18 28.04
C VAL A 992 -24.90 -33.28 28.78
N GLU A 993 -24.29 -32.97 29.93
CA GLU A 993 -23.67 -33.96 30.82
C GLU A 993 -24.69 -34.97 31.34
N SER A 994 -25.80 -34.47 31.88
CA SER A 994 -26.77 -35.26 32.65
C SER A 994 -27.70 -36.09 31.78
N SER A 995 -28.03 -35.65 30.56
CA SER A 995 -29.02 -36.33 29.70
C SER A 995 -28.53 -36.58 28.29
N THR A 996 -28.76 -37.80 27.78
CA THR A 996 -28.50 -38.14 26.37
C THR A 996 -29.55 -37.56 25.41
N SER A 997 -30.71 -37.14 25.94
CA SER A 997 -31.77 -36.48 25.16
C SER A 997 -31.60 -34.96 25.06
N ALA A 998 -30.58 -34.39 25.71
CA ALA A 998 -30.27 -32.96 25.68
C ALA A 998 -29.70 -32.55 24.31
N ARG A 999 -30.58 -32.34 23.33
CA ARG A 999 -30.21 -32.02 21.95
C ARG A 999 -30.69 -30.62 21.56
N ILE A 1000 -29.72 -29.75 21.27
CA ILE A 1000 -29.96 -28.48 20.57
C ILE A 1000 -30.07 -28.79 19.07
N PRO A 1001 -31.12 -28.36 18.37
CA PRO A 1001 -31.22 -28.55 16.93
C PRO A 1001 -30.06 -27.86 16.20
N ASP A 1002 -29.58 -28.45 15.11
CA ASP A 1002 -28.46 -27.86 14.36
C ASP A 1002 -28.85 -26.52 13.74
N LYS A 1003 -30.10 -26.40 13.23
CA LYS A 1003 -30.59 -25.25 12.46
C LYS A 1003 -31.83 -24.60 13.08
N MET A 1004 -31.90 -23.27 12.94
CA MET A 1004 -33.05 -22.47 13.40
C MET A 1004 -34.38 -22.86 12.73
N GLU A 1005 -34.35 -23.37 11.49
CA GLU A 1005 -35.54 -23.88 10.79
C GLU A 1005 -36.36 -24.89 11.62
N ALA A 1006 -35.68 -25.76 12.37
CA ALA A 1006 -36.33 -26.76 13.20
C ALA A 1006 -37.11 -26.13 14.38
N ILE A 1007 -36.67 -24.96 14.86
CA ILE A 1007 -37.33 -24.20 15.93
C ILE A 1007 -38.51 -23.41 15.33
N TYR A 1008 -38.27 -22.68 14.24
CA TYR A 1008 -39.31 -21.88 13.58
C TYR A 1008 -40.50 -22.73 13.14
N THR A 1009 -40.23 -23.90 12.56
CA THR A 1009 -41.29 -24.81 12.09
C THR A 1009 -42.21 -25.26 13.22
N ARG A 1010 -41.70 -25.41 14.45
CA ARG A 1010 -42.50 -25.76 15.64
C ARG A 1010 -43.32 -24.58 16.13
N LEU A 1011 -42.73 -23.39 16.16
CA LEU A 1011 -43.41 -22.15 16.59
C LEU A 1011 -44.57 -21.77 15.66
N SER A 1012 -44.48 -22.07 14.35
CA SER A 1012 -45.55 -21.82 13.39
C SER A 1012 -46.73 -22.84 13.47
N GLN A 1013 -46.69 -23.85 14.34
CA GLN A 1013 -47.79 -24.82 14.50
C GLN A 1013 -48.94 -24.27 15.35
N LYS A 1014 -50.19 -24.61 15.00
CA LYS A 1014 -51.41 -24.11 15.68
C LYS A 1014 -51.55 -24.48 17.16
N ASN A 1015 -50.72 -25.39 17.69
CA ASN A 1015 -50.77 -25.82 19.09
C ASN A 1015 -49.36 -25.98 19.70
N PRO A 1016 -48.68 -24.88 20.06
CA PRO A 1016 -47.28 -24.89 20.51
C PRO A 1016 -47.05 -25.69 21.80
N ALA A 1017 -48.04 -25.72 22.70
CA ALA A 1017 -47.91 -26.31 24.05
C ALA A 1017 -47.91 -27.86 24.07
N ALA A 1018 -48.51 -28.52 23.08
CA ALA A 1018 -48.60 -29.99 23.04
C ALA A 1018 -47.41 -30.66 22.33
N ALA A 1019 -46.62 -29.91 21.55
CA ALA A 1019 -45.49 -30.42 20.77
C ALA A 1019 -44.10 -30.11 21.37
N SER A 1020 -44.02 -29.34 22.46
CA SER A 1020 -42.79 -28.67 22.91
C SER A 1020 -42.16 -29.21 24.20
N SER A 1021 -42.85 -30.02 25.01
CA SER A 1021 -42.41 -30.37 26.38
C SER A 1021 -41.10 -31.17 26.47
N GLY A 1022 -40.62 -31.76 25.38
CA GLY A 1022 -39.41 -32.60 25.36
C GLY A 1022 -38.24 -32.08 24.51
N THR A 1023 -38.29 -30.84 23.99
CA THR A 1023 -37.26 -30.33 23.07
C THR A 1023 -36.79 -28.92 23.45
N PHE A 1024 -35.61 -28.52 22.97
CA PHE A 1024 -35.09 -27.16 23.15
C PHE A 1024 -36.07 -26.10 22.56
N PRO A 1025 -36.31 -24.96 23.26
CA PRO A 1025 -35.70 -24.54 24.53
C PRO A 1025 -36.44 -25.02 25.79
N ALA A 1026 -37.68 -25.51 25.69
CA ALA A 1026 -38.49 -25.89 26.86
C ALA A 1026 -37.84 -26.96 27.76
N ALA A 1027 -37.22 -27.99 27.16
CA ALA A 1027 -36.51 -29.03 27.92
C ALA A 1027 -35.31 -28.49 28.73
N LEU A 1028 -34.65 -27.43 28.23
CA LEU A 1028 -33.59 -26.75 28.96
C LEU A 1028 -34.17 -25.96 30.13
N PHE A 1029 -35.30 -25.27 29.95
CA PHE A 1029 -35.95 -24.53 31.04
C PHE A 1029 -36.38 -25.44 32.17
N THR A 1030 -37.02 -26.59 31.86
CA THR A 1030 -37.39 -27.59 32.88
C THR A 1030 -36.15 -28.12 33.63
N PHE A 1031 -35.03 -28.33 32.93
CA PHE A 1031 -33.78 -28.73 33.56
C PHE A 1031 -33.23 -27.67 34.52
N ILE A 1032 -33.23 -26.39 34.11
CA ILE A 1032 -32.76 -25.27 34.93
C ILE A 1032 -33.64 -25.10 36.17
N GLU A 1033 -34.97 -25.11 36.00
CA GLU A 1033 -35.93 -25.00 37.11
C GLU A 1033 -35.75 -26.12 38.14
N THR A 1034 -35.49 -27.35 37.68
CA THR A 1034 -35.31 -28.52 38.56
C THR A 1034 -33.98 -28.48 39.33
N ASN A 1035 -32.93 -27.88 38.76
CA ASN A 1035 -31.56 -27.96 39.29
C ASN A 1035 -30.99 -26.59 39.73
N LEU A 1036 -31.84 -25.61 40.00
CA LEU A 1036 -31.44 -24.21 40.14
C LEU A 1036 -30.35 -23.99 41.20
N SER A 1037 -30.53 -24.52 42.41
CA SER A 1037 -29.53 -24.39 43.49
C SER A 1037 -28.22 -25.08 43.13
N THR A 1038 -28.28 -26.31 42.63
CA THR A 1038 -27.09 -27.08 42.24
C THR A 1038 -26.32 -26.42 41.10
N LEU A 1039 -27.01 -25.83 40.12
CA LEU A 1039 -26.38 -25.11 39.01
C LEU A 1039 -25.70 -23.84 39.47
N LEU A 1040 -26.36 -23.06 40.33
CA LEU A 1040 -25.79 -21.82 40.87
C LEU A 1040 -24.60 -22.11 41.78
N ASP A 1041 -24.74 -23.03 42.75
CA ASP A 1041 -23.67 -23.39 43.67
C ASP A 1041 -22.48 -24.03 42.93
N GLY A 1042 -22.76 -24.87 41.92
CA GLY A 1042 -21.75 -25.46 41.06
C GLY A 1042 -20.99 -24.42 40.23
N PHE A 1043 -21.67 -23.39 39.72
CA PHE A 1043 -21.04 -22.31 38.97
C PHE A 1043 -20.18 -21.42 39.86
N VAL A 1044 -20.73 -20.99 41.01
CA VAL A 1044 -20.02 -20.15 41.98
C VAL A 1044 -18.82 -20.90 42.57
N GLY A 1045 -18.94 -22.21 42.81
CA GLY A 1045 -17.86 -23.05 43.33
C GLY A 1045 -16.68 -23.23 42.36
N MET A 1046 -16.79 -22.81 41.10
CA MET A 1046 -15.64 -22.79 40.17
C MET A 1046 -14.68 -21.62 40.44
N PHE A 1047 -15.12 -20.61 41.20
CA PHE A 1047 -14.34 -19.42 41.54
C PHE A 1047 -13.75 -19.59 42.94
N GLN A 1048 -12.49 -19.21 43.11
CA GLN A 1048 -11.82 -19.30 44.42
C GLN A 1048 -12.37 -18.24 45.39
N ASN A 1049 -12.23 -18.49 46.71
CA ASN A 1049 -12.72 -17.58 47.76
C ASN A 1049 -12.16 -16.16 47.58
N GLY A 1050 -13.04 -15.21 47.18
CA GLY A 1050 -12.71 -13.78 46.99
C GLY A 1050 -12.73 -13.28 45.54
N GLU A 1051 -12.81 -14.16 44.54
CA GLU A 1051 -12.90 -13.76 43.12
C GLU A 1051 -14.27 -13.12 42.80
N LEU A 1052 -15.37 -13.67 43.34
CA LEU A 1052 -16.73 -13.13 43.25
C LEU A 1052 -17.16 -12.52 44.59
N ASP A 1053 -17.87 -11.39 44.53
CA ASP A 1053 -18.49 -10.75 45.70
C ASP A 1053 -19.96 -11.19 45.88
N GLU A 1054 -20.53 -10.86 47.06
CA GLU A 1054 -21.91 -11.22 47.40
C GLU A 1054 -22.93 -10.62 46.43
N ASP A 1055 -22.66 -9.41 45.92
CA ASP A 1055 -23.51 -8.71 44.95
C ASP A 1055 -23.56 -9.44 43.61
N SER A 1056 -22.41 -9.92 43.09
CA SER A 1056 -22.34 -10.73 41.87
C SER A 1056 -23.14 -12.03 42.01
N VAL A 1057 -23.03 -12.71 43.16
CA VAL A 1057 -23.79 -13.95 43.43
C VAL A 1057 -25.29 -13.66 43.51
N LYS A 1058 -25.69 -12.56 44.14
CA LYS A 1058 -27.10 -12.12 44.21
C LYS A 1058 -27.66 -11.80 42.82
N HIS A 1059 -26.86 -11.13 41.96
CA HIS A 1059 -27.23 -10.85 40.57
C HIS A 1059 -27.47 -12.13 39.76
N LEU A 1060 -26.53 -13.09 39.82
CA LEU A 1060 -26.65 -14.38 39.12
C LEU A 1060 -27.85 -15.21 39.60
N ARG A 1061 -28.15 -15.14 40.90
CA ARG A 1061 -29.36 -15.76 41.46
C ARG A 1061 -30.63 -15.16 40.87
N GLY A 1062 -30.72 -13.83 40.79
CA GLY A 1062 -31.85 -13.14 40.14
C GLY A 1062 -31.98 -13.48 38.66
N PHE A 1063 -30.85 -13.58 37.94
CA PHE A 1063 -30.83 -13.97 36.53
C PHE A 1063 -31.39 -15.39 36.27
N LEU A 1064 -31.13 -16.35 37.16
CA LEU A 1064 -31.65 -17.72 37.06
C LEU A 1064 -33.09 -17.87 37.58
N GLN A 1065 -33.43 -17.25 38.71
CA GLN A 1065 -34.75 -17.40 39.35
C GLN A 1065 -35.84 -16.56 38.68
N GLY A 1066 -35.47 -15.42 38.10
CA GLY A 1066 -36.40 -14.38 37.70
C GLY A 1066 -36.90 -13.57 38.91
N ASN A 1067 -37.22 -12.30 38.69
CA ASN A 1067 -37.75 -11.38 39.70
C ASN A 1067 -39.22 -11.06 39.35
N ASP A 1068 -39.94 -10.37 40.23
CA ASP A 1068 -41.36 -9.99 40.01
C ASP A 1068 -41.60 -9.18 38.71
N ASP A 1069 -40.55 -8.53 38.16
CA ASP A 1069 -40.48 -8.07 36.76
C ASP A 1069 -39.64 -9.06 35.93
N THR A 1070 -40.31 -9.91 35.16
CA THR A 1070 -39.73 -11.07 34.46
C THR A 1070 -38.87 -10.74 33.23
N GLU A 1071 -38.60 -9.46 32.93
CA GLU A 1071 -37.92 -9.04 31.69
C GLU A 1071 -36.40 -9.34 31.66
N GLY A 1072 -35.79 -9.69 32.80
CA GLY A 1072 -34.34 -9.88 32.93
C GLY A 1072 -33.84 -11.32 33.04
N SER A 1073 -34.72 -12.32 33.19
CA SER A 1073 -34.31 -13.71 33.46
C SER A 1073 -33.75 -14.43 32.24
N LEU A 1074 -32.95 -15.47 32.46
CA LEU A 1074 -32.38 -16.29 31.39
C LEU A 1074 -33.45 -16.88 30.46
N THR A 1075 -34.51 -17.43 31.05
CA THR A 1075 -35.63 -18.05 30.30
C THR A 1075 -36.36 -17.02 29.45
N TYR A 1076 -36.55 -15.81 29.97
CA TYR A 1076 -37.15 -14.70 29.22
C TYR A 1076 -36.25 -14.25 28.07
N LYS A 1077 -34.95 -14.03 28.30
CA LYS A 1077 -34.01 -13.58 27.25
C LYS A 1077 -33.96 -14.56 26.08
N ILE A 1078 -33.82 -15.88 26.34
CA ILE A 1078 -33.81 -16.90 25.27
C ILE A 1078 -35.14 -16.90 24.49
N ASN A 1079 -36.28 -16.89 25.18
CA ASN A 1079 -37.59 -16.89 24.51
C ASN A 1079 -37.83 -15.62 23.71
N ARG A 1080 -37.44 -14.45 24.24
CA ARG A 1080 -37.57 -13.16 23.56
C ARG A 1080 -36.78 -13.14 22.26
N SER A 1081 -35.51 -13.53 22.28
CA SER A 1081 -34.66 -13.58 21.07
C SER A 1081 -35.22 -14.54 20.03
N ILE A 1082 -35.59 -15.77 20.43
CA ILE A 1082 -36.17 -16.75 19.49
C ILE A 1082 -37.49 -16.24 18.88
N THR A 1083 -38.36 -15.64 19.70
CA THR A 1083 -39.67 -15.14 19.25
C THR A 1083 -39.53 -13.92 18.35
N ALA A 1084 -38.59 -13.01 18.64
CA ALA A 1084 -38.28 -11.88 17.77
C ALA A 1084 -37.78 -12.37 16.40
N SER A 1085 -36.79 -13.26 16.38
CA SER A 1085 -36.25 -13.83 15.15
C SER A 1085 -37.29 -14.60 14.32
N HIS A 1086 -38.22 -15.31 14.98
CA HIS A 1086 -39.34 -15.97 14.32
C HIS A 1086 -40.31 -14.96 13.68
N ARG A 1087 -40.61 -13.86 14.39
CA ARG A 1087 -41.47 -12.79 13.90
C ARG A 1087 -40.89 -12.14 12.64
N ASP A 1088 -39.59 -11.88 12.62
CA ASP A 1088 -38.91 -11.26 11.47
C ASP A 1088 -38.96 -12.19 10.24
N ARG A 1089 -38.68 -13.48 10.45
CA ARG A 1089 -38.85 -14.51 9.40
C ARG A 1089 -40.27 -14.53 8.84
N GLU A 1090 -41.30 -14.51 9.68
CA GLU A 1090 -42.70 -14.49 9.23
C GLU A 1090 -43.04 -13.21 8.46
N GLN A 1091 -42.49 -12.05 8.83
CA GLN A 1091 -42.63 -10.82 8.05
C GLN A 1091 -42.04 -10.96 6.64
N PHE A 1092 -40.85 -11.56 6.51
CA PHE A 1092 -40.26 -11.85 5.20
C PHE A 1092 -41.10 -12.83 4.37
N PHE A 1093 -41.70 -13.86 4.99
CA PHE A 1093 -42.63 -14.76 4.30
C PHE A 1093 -43.88 -14.04 3.78
N ILE A 1094 -44.46 -13.14 4.58
CA ILE A 1094 -45.60 -12.29 4.19
C ILE A 1094 -45.19 -11.40 3.02
N ARG A 1095 -44.08 -10.66 3.16
CA ARG A 1095 -43.56 -9.76 2.12
C ARG A 1095 -43.29 -10.50 0.81
N ARG A 1096 -42.67 -11.68 0.87
CA ARG A 1096 -42.43 -12.54 -0.31
C ARG A 1096 -43.74 -12.90 -1.02
N LYS A 1097 -44.80 -13.22 -0.25
CA LYS A 1097 -46.11 -13.58 -0.80
C LYS A 1097 -46.81 -12.38 -1.45
N GLU A 1098 -46.69 -11.19 -0.86
CA GLU A 1098 -47.18 -9.94 -1.45
C GLU A 1098 -46.43 -9.61 -2.75
N LEU A 1099 -45.10 -9.70 -2.73
CA LEU A 1099 -44.27 -9.46 -3.92
C LEU A 1099 -44.59 -10.46 -5.04
N GLN A 1100 -44.81 -11.73 -4.69
CA GLN A 1100 -45.21 -12.75 -5.65
C GLN A 1100 -46.54 -12.40 -6.32
N LYS A 1101 -47.55 -11.98 -5.55
CA LYS A 1101 -48.83 -11.50 -6.09
C LYS A 1101 -48.65 -10.29 -7.01
N ALA A 1102 -47.78 -9.34 -6.65
CA ALA A 1102 -47.49 -8.16 -7.46
C ALA A 1102 -46.79 -8.54 -8.78
N ILE A 1103 -45.82 -9.47 -8.74
CA ILE A 1103 -45.13 -10.00 -9.93
C ILE A 1103 -46.13 -10.69 -10.86
N ASP A 1104 -46.99 -11.55 -10.33
CA ASP A 1104 -47.98 -12.27 -11.13
C ASP A 1104 -49.01 -11.31 -11.74
N GLY A 1105 -49.42 -10.28 -10.98
CA GLY A 1105 -50.28 -9.19 -11.46
C GLY A 1105 -49.64 -8.35 -12.57
N ASN A 1106 -48.34 -8.03 -12.48
CA ASN A 1106 -47.63 -7.29 -13.53
C ASN A 1106 -47.34 -8.14 -14.76
N LYS A 1107 -47.06 -9.45 -14.61
CA LYS A 1107 -46.91 -10.38 -15.75
C LYS A 1107 -48.16 -10.48 -16.61
N ALA A 1108 -49.34 -10.34 -16.01
CA ALA A 1108 -50.64 -10.45 -16.66
C ALA A 1108 -51.09 -9.19 -17.43
N LYS A 1109 -50.41 -8.04 -17.27
CA LYS A 1109 -50.74 -6.78 -17.97
C LYS A 1109 -50.19 -6.78 -19.40
N GLN A 1110 -51.01 -6.34 -20.36
CA GLN A 1110 -50.61 -6.04 -21.75
C GLN A 1110 -51.19 -4.69 -22.18
N PRO A 1111 -50.48 -3.90 -23.02
CA PRO A 1111 -49.15 -4.15 -23.59
C PRO A 1111 -48.00 -3.91 -22.59
N ARG A 1112 -46.82 -4.50 -22.86
CA ARG A 1112 -45.61 -4.32 -22.04
C ARG A 1112 -44.83 -3.10 -22.55
N ASP A 1113 -44.67 -2.08 -21.71
CA ASP A 1113 -43.76 -0.97 -21.94
C ASP A 1113 -42.42 -1.21 -21.23
N GLU A 1114 -41.38 -0.48 -21.63
CA GLU A 1114 -40.01 -0.60 -21.10
C GLU A 1114 -39.95 -0.36 -19.58
N LYS A 1115 -40.87 0.47 -19.05
CA LYS A 1115 -41.00 0.76 -17.63
C LYS A 1115 -41.51 -0.45 -16.85
N LEU A 1116 -42.54 -1.14 -17.34
CA LEU A 1116 -43.13 -2.30 -16.67
C LEU A 1116 -42.21 -3.54 -16.73
N GLU A 1117 -41.39 -3.67 -17.77
CA GLU A 1117 -40.30 -4.67 -17.80
C GLU A 1117 -39.20 -4.37 -16.77
N LYS A 1118 -38.82 -3.10 -16.62
CA LYS A 1118 -37.87 -2.67 -15.59
C LYS A 1118 -38.39 -2.92 -14.17
N ASP A 1119 -39.64 -2.54 -13.90
CA ASP A 1119 -40.28 -2.78 -12.59
C ASP A 1119 -40.39 -4.28 -12.29
N LEU A 1120 -40.73 -5.10 -13.28
CA LEU A 1120 -40.76 -6.56 -13.15
C LEU A 1120 -39.38 -7.13 -12.81
N SER A 1121 -38.33 -6.64 -13.48
CA SER A 1121 -36.96 -7.08 -13.23
C SER A 1121 -36.49 -6.74 -11.80
N GLN A 1122 -36.85 -5.55 -11.30
CA GLN A 1122 -36.55 -5.12 -9.94
C GLN A 1122 -37.30 -5.95 -8.90
N MET A 1123 -38.60 -6.21 -9.09
CA MET A 1123 -39.38 -7.06 -8.20
C MET A 1123 -38.87 -8.51 -8.18
N LEU A 1124 -38.43 -9.05 -9.32
CA LEU A 1124 -37.83 -10.39 -9.39
C LEU A 1124 -36.50 -10.45 -8.60
N ALA A 1125 -35.69 -9.38 -8.67
CA ALA A 1125 -34.46 -9.26 -7.90
C ALA A 1125 -34.74 -9.16 -6.39
N GLU A 1126 -35.69 -8.29 -5.97
CA GLU A 1126 -36.12 -8.16 -4.57
C GLU A 1126 -36.65 -9.49 -4.03
N ARG A 1127 -37.47 -10.23 -4.80
CA ARG A 1127 -37.94 -11.57 -4.40
C ARG A 1127 -36.80 -12.57 -4.21
N LYS A 1128 -35.78 -12.53 -5.09
CA LYS A 1128 -34.59 -13.38 -4.97
C LYS A 1128 -33.84 -13.03 -3.68
N GLY A 1129 -33.68 -11.74 -3.38
CA GLY A 1129 -33.09 -11.25 -2.13
C GLY A 1129 -33.81 -11.77 -0.89
N ILE A 1130 -35.13 -11.57 -0.79
CA ILE A 1130 -35.93 -12.05 0.35
C ILE A 1130 -35.88 -13.57 0.50
N ASN A 1131 -35.90 -14.33 -0.60
CA ASN A 1131 -35.74 -15.79 -0.54
C ASN A 1131 -34.38 -16.22 0.00
N ASN A 1132 -33.32 -15.50 -0.35
CA ASN A 1132 -31.98 -15.77 0.18
C ASN A 1132 -31.93 -15.48 1.69
N LEU A 1133 -32.49 -14.35 2.14
CA LEU A 1133 -32.58 -14.01 3.57
C LEU A 1133 -33.33 -15.08 4.37
N ILE A 1134 -34.50 -15.52 3.89
CA ILE A 1134 -35.25 -16.62 4.52
C ILE A 1134 -34.41 -17.90 4.59
N LYS A 1135 -33.66 -18.21 3.51
CA LYS A 1135 -32.81 -19.40 3.46
C LYS A 1135 -31.64 -19.29 4.44
N GLU A 1136 -31.07 -18.11 4.62
CA GLU A 1136 -30.02 -17.83 5.59
C GLU A 1136 -30.53 -17.94 7.02
N MET A 1137 -31.64 -17.28 7.37
CA MET A 1137 -32.26 -17.40 8.68
C MET A 1137 -32.61 -18.85 9.03
N ASN A 1138 -33.18 -19.60 8.08
CA ASN A 1138 -33.47 -21.03 8.28
C ASN A 1138 -32.19 -21.87 8.43
N GLY A 1139 -31.17 -21.55 7.64
CA GLY A 1139 -29.90 -22.27 7.59
C GLY A 1139 -28.95 -21.98 8.75
N LYS A 1140 -29.18 -20.88 9.49
CA LYS A 1140 -28.35 -20.44 10.60
C LYS A 1140 -28.27 -21.49 11.70
N GLU A 1141 -27.04 -21.77 12.16
CA GLU A 1141 -26.83 -22.72 13.26
C GLU A 1141 -27.40 -22.15 14.56
N VAL A 1142 -28.14 -22.95 15.34
CA VAL A 1142 -28.77 -22.47 16.58
C VAL A 1142 -27.74 -21.96 17.59
N LEU A 1143 -26.58 -22.60 17.68
CA LEU A 1143 -25.49 -22.16 18.55
C LEU A 1143 -24.88 -20.84 18.09
N ASN A 1144 -24.74 -20.60 16.78
CA ASN A 1144 -24.32 -19.29 16.26
C ASN A 1144 -25.37 -18.23 16.62
N PHE A 1145 -26.66 -18.52 16.42
CA PHE A 1145 -27.74 -17.63 16.82
C PHE A 1145 -27.69 -17.26 18.32
N LEU A 1146 -27.51 -18.22 19.23
CA LEU A 1146 -27.37 -17.94 20.67
C LEU A 1146 -26.13 -17.09 20.99
N THR A 1147 -25.07 -17.26 20.20
CA THR A 1147 -23.82 -16.49 20.34
C THR A 1147 -24.05 -15.03 19.91
N ASP A 1148 -24.72 -14.83 18.78
CA ASP A 1148 -24.99 -13.50 18.20
C ASP A 1148 -25.96 -12.67 19.05
N GLU A 1149 -26.91 -13.32 19.71
CA GLU A 1149 -27.83 -12.70 20.67
C GLU A 1149 -27.17 -12.43 22.05
N GLY A 1150 -25.88 -12.76 22.21
CA GLY A 1150 -25.13 -12.58 23.46
C GLY A 1150 -25.57 -13.48 24.61
N LEU A 1151 -26.30 -14.57 24.31
CA LEU A 1151 -26.84 -15.50 25.32
C LEU A 1151 -25.78 -16.51 25.79
N ILE A 1152 -24.84 -16.87 24.91
CA ILE A 1152 -23.66 -17.67 25.25
C ILE A 1152 -22.38 -16.90 24.87
N PRO A 1153 -21.22 -17.27 25.41
CA PRO A 1153 -19.97 -16.55 25.16
C PRO A 1153 -19.66 -16.43 23.67
N ASN A 1154 -19.38 -15.21 23.22
CA ASN A 1154 -18.94 -14.96 21.86
C ASN A 1154 -17.43 -14.85 21.80
N TYR A 1155 -16.87 -15.83 21.13
CA TYR A 1155 -15.45 -16.03 20.93
C TYR A 1155 -15.03 -15.74 19.48
N ALA A 1156 -15.99 -15.45 18.60
CA ALA A 1156 -15.72 -15.26 17.18
C ALA A 1156 -15.14 -13.87 16.91
N PHE A 1157 -14.02 -13.86 16.18
CA PHE A 1157 -13.57 -12.70 15.44
C PHE A 1157 -13.82 -12.98 13.94
N PRO A 1158 -14.66 -12.21 13.23
CA PRO A 1158 -15.55 -11.14 13.68
C PRO A 1158 -16.95 -11.66 14.09
N GLU A 1159 -17.71 -10.83 14.82
CA GLU A 1159 -19.19 -10.92 14.93
C GLU A 1159 -19.81 -11.06 13.53
N GLU A 1160 -20.99 -11.69 13.38
CA GLU A 1160 -21.69 -11.70 12.09
C GLU A 1160 -21.91 -10.26 11.63
N GLY A 1161 -21.12 -9.86 10.63
CA GLY A 1161 -21.04 -8.50 10.13
C GLY A 1161 -22.06 -8.21 9.04
N VAL A 1162 -22.03 -6.98 8.53
CA VAL A 1162 -22.77 -6.62 7.32
C VAL A 1162 -22.14 -7.31 6.12
N THR A 1163 -22.95 -8.03 5.37
CA THR A 1163 -22.52 -8.78 4.19
C THR A 1163 -22.66 -7.93 2.93
N LEU A 1164 -21.54 -7.63 2.28
CA LEU A 1164 -21.49 -7.06 0.94
C LEU A 1164 -21.53 -8.19 -0.09
N ARG A 1165 -22.63 -8.25 -0.86
CA ARG A 1165 -22.72 -9.09 -2.04
C ARG A 1165 -22.37 -8.29 -3.28
N SER A 1166 -21.36 -8.72 -4.02
CA SER A 1166 -21.00 -8.11 -5.30
C SER A 1166 -21.22 -9.11 -6.44
N ILE A 1167 -21.72 -8.59 -7.57
CA ILE A 1167 -21.96 -9.39 -8.77
C ILE A 1167 -21.09 -8.83 -9.88
N ILE A 1168 -20.10 -9.59 -10.31
CA ILE A 1168 -19.27 -9.24 -11.46
C ILE A 1168 -19.85 -9.91 -12.71
N LEU A 1169 -20.20 -9.09 -13.69
CA LEU A 1169 -20.66 -9.54 -15.00
C LEU A 1169 -19.48 -9.53 -15.97
N ARG A 1170 -19.01 -10.71 -16.38
CA ARG A 1170 -17.92 -10.85 -17.36
C ARG A 1170 -18.49 -11.12 -18.74
N LYS A 1171 -18.06 -10.34 -19.74
CA LYS A 1171 -18.33 -10.65 -21.14
C LYS A 1171 -17.33 -11.74 -21.59
N PRO A 1172 -17.78 -12.90 -22.10
CA PRO A 1172 -16.87 -13.92 -22.63
C PRO A 1172 -16.09 -13.39 -23.84
N GLU A 1173 -14.87 -13.90 -24.05
CA GLU A 1173 -13.99 -13.50 -25.16
C GLU A 1173 -14.38 -14.13 -26.50
N SER A 1174 -15.14 -15.24 -26.49
CA SER A 1174 -15.67 -15.88 -27.70
C SER A 1174 -17.18 -15.66 -27.85
N ASP A 1175 -17.62 -15.41 -29.08
CA ASP A 1175 -19.04 -15.33 -29.47
C ASP A 1175 -19.75 -16.69 -29.42
N GLU A 1176 -19.03 -17.78 -29.13
CA GLU A 1176 -19.56 -19.15 -29.13
C GLU A 1176 -20.62 -19.40 -28.04
N ASP A 1177 -20.62 -18.61 -26.94
CA ASP A 1177 -21.57 -18.74 -25.83
C ASP A 1177 -22.83 -17.85 -25.96
N GLY A 1178 -23.11 -17.33 -27.15
CA GLY A 1178 -24.34 -16.57 -27.44
C GLY A 1178 -24.45 -15.26 -26.64
N GLY A 1179 -23.31 -14.64 -26.28
CA GLY A 1179 -23.26 -13.34 -25.62
C GLY A 1179 -23.76 -13.29 -24.18
N LYS A 1180 -23.98 -14.45 -23.52
CA LYS A 1180 -24.42 -14.47 -22.11
C LYS A 1180 -23.28 -14.04 -21.19
N LEU A 1181 -23.52 -12.98 -20.42
CA LEU A 1181 -22.59 -12.50 -19.39
C LEU A 1181 -22.41 -13.60 -18.32
N LYS A 1182 -21.17 -14.06 -18.12
CA LYS A 1182 -20.82 -14.97 -17.03
C LYS A 1182 -20.90 -14.19 -15.72
N LYS A 1183 -21.78 -14.62 -14.82
CA LYS A 1183 -21.97 -13.99 -13.50
C LYS A 1183 -21.06 -14.67 -12.50
N GLN A 1184 -20.22 -13.89 -11.82
CA GLN A 1184 -19.50 -14.32 -10.62
C GLN A 1184 -20.05 -13.52 -9.44
N GLU A 1185 -20.58 -14.21 -8.45
CA GLU A 1185 -21.09 -13.63 -7.22
C GLU A 1185 -19.98 -13.77 -6.15
N PHE A 1186 -19.63 -12.67 -5.48
CA PHE A 1186 -18.70 -12.64 -4.36
C PHE A 1186 -19.42 -12.13 -3.12
N GLU A 1187 -19.06 -12.66 -1.97
CA GLU A 1187 -19.65 -12.33 -0.68
C GLU A 1187 -18.54 -11.99 0.31
N HIS A 1188 -18.60 -10.78 0.88
CA HIS A 1188 -17.60 -10.28 1.82
C HIS A 1188 -18.30 -9.77 3.08
N VAL A 1189 -17.80 -10.13 4.26
CA VAL A 1189 -18.41 -9.76 5.55
C VAL A 1189 -17.55 -8.71 6.26
N ARG A 1190 -18.19 -7.67 6.80
CA ARG A 1190 -17.53 -6.60 7.57
C ARG A 1190 -18.19 -6.42 8.95
N PRO A 1191 -17.44 -6.29 10.05
CA PRO A 1191 -18.02 -5.94 11.35
C PRO A 1191 -18.95 -4.72 11.24
N ALA A 1192 -20.04 -4.71 12.01
CA ALA A 1192 -21.10 -3.70 11.87
C ALA A 1192 -20.56 -2.25 12.00
N GLU A 1193 -19.65 -2.01 12.94
CA GLU A 1193 -19.02 -0.69 13.15
C GLU A 1193 -18.27 -0.19 11.91
N ALA A 1194 -17.45 -1.03 11.29
CA ALA A 1194 -16.72 -0.68 10.08
C ALA A 1194 -17.64 -0.57 8.85
N ALA A 1195 -18.68 -1.41 8.79
CA ALA A 1195 -19.60 -1.45 7.67
C ALA A 1195 -20.39 -0.15 7.49
N ILE A 1196 -20.77 0.53 8.58
CA ILE A 1196 -21.55 1.78 8.53
C ILE A 1196 -20.81 2.86 7.72
N THR A 1197 -19.48 2.90 7.81
CA THR A 1197 -18.65 3.88 7.10
C THR A 1197 -18.19 3.35 5.74
N GLU A 1198 -17.72 2.09 5.67
CA GLU A 1198 -17.15 1.53 4.44
C GLU A 1198 -18.21 1.18 3.39
N LEU A 1199 -19.38 0.70 3.82
CA LEU A 1199 -20.44 0.22 2.94
C LEU A 1199 -21.54 1.26 2.70
N ALA A 1200 -21.30 2.54 3.00
CA ALA A 1200 -22.28 3.58 2.70
C ALA A 1200 -22.48 3.74 1.16
N PRO A 1201 -23.71 4.04 0.68
CA PRO A 1201 -23.96 4.23 -0.75
C PRO A 1201 -23.05 5.31 -1.37
N GLY A 1202 -22.45 5.01 -2.51
CA GLY A 1202 -21.50 5.85 -3.22
C GLY A 1202 -20.04 5.71 -2.75
N ASN A 1203 -19.78 5.02 -1.63
CA ASN A 1203 -18.42 4.73 -1.20
C ASN A 1203 -17.75 3.67 -2.08
N SER A 1204 -16.42 3.74 -2.10
CA SER A 1204 -15.58 2.76 -2.79
C SER A 1204 -15.06 1.75 -1.79
N PHE A 1205 -15.25 0.47 -2.08
CA PHE A 1205 -14.80 -0.66 -1.29
C PHE A 1205 -13.71 -1.43 -2.06
N TYR A 1206 -12.61 -1.74 -1.41
CA TYR A 1206 -11.46 -2.42 -2.01
C TYR A 1206 -11.32 -3.83 -1.46
N VAL A 1207 -11.22 -4.82 -2.35
CA VAL A 1207 -11.04 -6.24 -2.00
C VAL A 1207 -10.56 -7.03 -3.22
N GLU A 1208 -9.70 -8.02 -3.01
CA GLU A 1208 -9.06 -8.88 -4.01
C GLU A 1208 -8.41 -8.10 -5.17
N GLY A 1209 -7.79 -6.95 -4.86
CA GLY A 1209 -7.21 -6.05 -5.86
C GLY A 1209 -8.23 -5.33 -6.75
N ARG A 1210 -9.52 -5.34 -6.36
CA ARG A 1210 -10.62 -4.69 -7.08
C ARG A 1210 -11.13 -3.47 -6.32
N LYS A 1211 -11.73 -2.54 -7.05
CA LYS A 1211 -12.48 -1.40 -6.52
C LYS A 1211 -13.95 -1.58 -6.87
N LEU A 1212 -14.79 -1.76 -5.86
CA LEU A 1212 -16.23 -1.86 -5.96
C LEU A 1212 -16.86 -0.52 -5.56
N THR A 1213 -17.94 -0.11 -6.21
CA THR A 1213 -18.75 1.03 -5.77
C THR A 1213 -19.99 0.46 -5.11
N VAL A 1214 -20.33 0.93 -3.91
CA VAL A 1214 -21.52 0.48 -3.22
C VAL A 1214 -22.73 1.24 -3.76
N ASP A 1215 -23.61 0.56 -4.49
CA ASP A 1215 -24.76 1.19 -5.14
C ASP A 1215 -25.97 1.31 -4.20
N GLN A 1216 -26.21 0.29 -3.36
CA GLN A 1216 -27.36 0.22 -2.47
C GLN A 1216 -27.01 -0.54 -1.19
N VAL A 1217 -27.55 -0.10 -0.06
CA VAL A 1217 -27.53 -0.80 1.22
C VAL A 1217 -28.95 -1.24 1.55
N SER A 1218 -29.17 -2.53 1.79
CA SER A 1218 -30.40 -3.01 2.43
C SER A 1218 -30.18 -2.91 3.93
N ILE A 1219 -30.96 -2.05 4.58
CA ILE A 1219 -31.05 -2.03 6.03
C ILE A 1219 -32.32 -2.81 6.33
N ASP A 1220 -32.16 -4.04 6.80
CA ASP A 1220 -33.27 -4.88 7.24
C ASP A 1220 -33.67 -4.51 8.67
#